data_AF-A0A958SLQ7-F1
#
_entry.id   AF-A0A958SLQ7-F1
#
_cell.length_a   1.000
_cell.length_b   1.000
_cell.length_c   1.000
_cell.angle_alpha   90.00
_cell.angle_beta   90.00
_cell.angle_gamma   90.00
#
_symmetry.space_group_name_H-M   'P 1'
#
loop_
_entity.id
_entity.type
_entity.pdbx_description
1 polymer ?
#
loop_
_entity_poly.entity_id
_entity_poly.type
_entity_poly.pdbx_seq_one_letter_code
_entity_poly.pdbx_strand_id
1 'polypeptide(L)'
;MKTSLFLIWICCFTSFTHAEDFIQSAGQDIRTQVIEQEQVEETLKKEKENANSDLIKAENLAKQAKEQVQLAESETEKTLAEFLVLLQSYRTDISNLKLNKIKNIELKIDLMKEKTEALKKSENRLRNNPQGVTVDDLNQATEIWREIVDGTVTNIFQEDLLHINDPPKPPAGLTLSGDKFQDIKTKIQEALAASAKEKMEIEQNIAKIKRSQRDVSARLLLNAGRVRAGVMKALMDRDLYTIWDFSEPILYDYLREVKVVPHRLLAVFLEKYFDFRLMNQEGLRGWFRIFKEASILVLVLVLPFLLFGLFKSFSRRLELFRKQLFTSSQLEFKKRTQAALWIGRLNPYLPWFFAYITVDISHTLLLGTLLEPLTTLLPYLNIYILYRGFFIFFSTILAKVLLSKNLEKLRRRQSDVRSTAFMLSVLFFSEWAFLHAVEDAVRQALIYNLIFNIIIYINIIIIAVESRKWKVELLELSKHWLNSKIYSWLERSSNSLFELIYCPILFSGNIIYLFFSWLYQWISRFEIGKQLSSELLKRRLEEANGDNIKLGKELDDPYVKLFSEIDPIDPTLRMTLSKSPFQKCVFHVDEWRFDKNPDDLILLYGNLGIGKSTLLSALESHFQQTLVVRKVVLKDKIIHRKAFFETLSQVFETEVKSLSDFEKLDKSSKKTLLILDDIHNLYLNVVGGLEAYRTLIELTSLQLENIFWCLSCNERALAHLNGLFGTDHFTGPKIEIMSWTDSEIQDLIVRRHRQSLYQLKFDQVISAVHRGDILESSSGVEVQFFRLLWGQSRGNPSTAQELWLSAATKESNNSIRITVPEFTNPKTLSDLSDETLIIYAAITKHEALSFREIRDICKIPVPIIRQSIKFGEDGMILESIKGGRWRIHPKAQYVVHAQLIGRYFIYG
;
A
#
# COMPACT_ATOMS: atom_id res chain seq x y z
N MET A 1 -16.85 22.38 -0.28
CA MET A 1 -16.84 20.98 0.22
C MET A 1 -17.54 20.03 -0.76
N LYS A 2 -17.25 20.16 -2.05
CA LYS A 2 -17.79 19.34 -3.14
C LYS A 2 -16.62 18.91 -4.01
N THR A 3 -16.03 17.77 -3.70
CA THR A 3 -15.10 17.09 -4.58
C THR A 3 -15.45 15.62 -4.51
N SER A 4 -15.88 15.09 -5.66
CA SER A 4 -16.14 13.68 -5.83
C SER A 4 -14.87 12.91 -5.43
N LEU A 5 -15.06 11.75 -4.80
CA LEU A 5 -13.97 10.79 -4.53
C LEU A 5 -13.13 10.46 -5.78
N PHE A 6 -13.66 10.74 -6.97
CA PHE A 6 -12.97 10.64 -8.26
C PHE A 6 -11.90 11.73 -8.47
N LEU A 7 -12.19 12.98 -8.05
CA LEU A 7 -11.23 14.08 -8.02
C LEU A 7 -10.14 13.82 -6.97
N ILE A 8 -10.48 13.25 -5.81
CA ILE A 8 -9.49 12.84 -4.81
C ILE A 8 -8.57 11.75 -5.38
N TRP A 9 -9.11 10.80 -6.15
CA TRP A 9 -8.30 9.72 -6.74
C TRP A 9 -7.37 10.20 -7.87
N ILE A 10 -7.82 11.16 -8.69
CA ILE A 10 -6.99 11.82 -9.71
C ILE A 10 -5.95 12.74 -9.06
N CYS A 11 -6.34 13.58 -8.10
CA CYS A 11 -5.43 14.46 -7.37
C CYS A 11 -4.38 13.71 -6.55
N CYS A 12 -4.71 12.55 -5.96
CA CYS A 12 -3.76 11.77 -5.16
C CYS A 12 -2.65 11.11 -6.01
N PHE A 13 -2.86 10.91 -7.32
CA PHE A 13 -1.84 10.33 -8.20
C PHE A 13 -1.05 11.37 -8.98
N THR A 14 -1.65 12.51 -9.35
CA THR A 14 -0.92 13.59 -10.04
C THR A 14 -0.09 14.45 -9.10
N SER A 15 -0.41 14.47 -7.80
CA SER A 15 0.34 15.26 -6.80
C SER A 15 1.68 14.64 -6.37
N PHE A 16 1.96 13.38 -6.69
CA PHE A 16 3.03 12.64 -6.02
C PHE A 16 4.39 12.56 -6.74
N THR A 17 4.59 13.13 -7.93
CA THR A 17 5.87 12.89 -8.65
C THR A 17 6.55 14.07 -9.34
N HIS A 18 5.99 15.29 -9.39
CA HIS A 18 6.66 16.37 -10.15
C HIS A 18 6.77 17.73 -9.46
N ALA A 19 6.13 17.96 -8.31
CA ALA A 19 6.20 19.26 -7.65
C ALA A 19 7.57 19.52 -6.96
N GLU A 20 8.25 18.49 -6.47
CA GLU A 20 9.53 18.65 -5.75
C GLU A 20 10.74 18.81 -6.69
N ASP A 21 10.80 18.07 -7.80
CA ASP A 21 11.87 18.21 -8.81
C ASP A 21 11.79 19.55 -9.57
N PHE A 22 10.60 20.12 -9.70
CA PHE A 22 10.34 21.38 -10.41
C PHE A 22 10.88 22.62 -9.67
N ILE A 23 11.03 22.55 -8.34
CA ILE A 23 11.49 23.67 -7.50
C ILE A 23 13.02 23.63 -7.29
N GLN A 24 13.64 22.45 -7.29
CA GLN A 24 15.09 22.32 -7.10
C GLN A 24 15.92 22.63 -8.36
N SER A 25 15.47 22.20 -9.54
CA SER A 25 16.11 22.53 -10.83
C SER A 25 16.03 24.03 -11.17
N ALA A 26 14.92 24.69 -10.81
CA ALA A 26 14.63 26.09 -11.16
C ALA A 26 15.65 27.11 -10.61
N GLY A 27 16.13 26.92 -9.39
CA GLY A 27 17.09 27.84 -8.75
C GLY A 27 18.51 27.76 -9.30
N GLN A 28 18.86 26.67 -9.99
CA GLN A 28 20.14 26.52 -10.69
C GLN A 28 20.13 27.27 -12.02
N ASP A 29 19.03 27.23 -12.77
CA ASP A 29 18.95 27.85 -14.11
C ASP A 29 19.07 29.37 -14.09
N ILE A 30 18.34 30.08 -13.21
CA ILE A 30 18.38 31.57 -13.17
C ILE A 30 19.73 32.07 -12.63
N ARG A 31 20.36 31.34 -11.70
CA ARG A 31 21.73 31.67 -11.25
C ARG A 31 22.75 31.45 -12.36
N THR A 32 22.62 30.37 -13.12
CA THR A 32 23.50 30.05 -14.24
C THR A 32 23.33 31.07 -15.37
N GLN A 33 22.09 31.49 -15.65
CA GLN A 33 21.79 32.55 -16.60
C GLN A 33 22.44 33.89 -16.21
N VAL A 34 22.45 34.27 -14.93
CA VAL A 34 23.12 35.48 -14.46
C VAL A 34 24.64 35.41 -14.68
N ILE A 35 25.26 34.27 -14.36
CA ILE A 35 26.70 34.06 -14.57
C ILE A 35 27.07 34.13 -16.06
N GLU A 36 26.27 33.50 -16.93
CA GLU A 36 26.48 33.56 -18.37
C GLU A 36 26.27 34.97 -18.94
N GLN A 37 25.25 35.70 -18.46
CA GLN A 37 25.05 37.11 -18.84
C GLN A 37 26.24 37.99 -18.41
N GLU A 38 26.88 37.71 -17.28
CA GLU A 38 28.13 38.37 -16.85
C GLU A 38 29.31 38.03 -17.77
N GLN A 39 29.46 36.75 -18.15
CA GLN A 39 30.51 36.33 -19.09
C GLN A 39 30.34 36.97 -20.48
N VAL A 40 29.11 37.02 -21.00
CA VAL A 40 28.83 37.67 -22.29
C VAL A 40 29.14 39.16 -22.22
N GLU A 41 28.84 39.83 -21.11
CA GLU A 41 29.20 41.24 -20.91
C GLU A 41 30.72 41.43 -20.87
N GLU A 42 31.47 40.56 -20.21
CA GLU A 42 32.93 40.62 -20.17
C GLU A 42 33.54 40.45 -21.58
N THR A 43 32.97 39.54 -22.39
CA THR A 43 33.38 39.38 -23.80
C THR A 43 33.06 40.61 -24.64
N LEU A 44 31.88 41.22 -24.43
CA LEU A 44 31.47 42.45 -25.12
C LEU A 44 32.35 43.64 -24.77
N LYS A 45 32.75 43.78 -23.50
CA LYS A 45 33.68 44.82 -23.05
C LYS A 45 35.04 44.69 -23.75
N LYS A 46 35.61 43.48 -23.78
CA LYS A 46 36.86 43.19 -24.49
C LYS A 46 36.75 43.47 -25.99
N GLU A 47 35.65 43.06 -26.64
CA GLU A 47 35.45 43.32 -28.06
C GLU A 47 35.23 44.80 -28.38
N LYS A 48 34.59 45.56 -27.48
CA LYS A 48 34.40 47.01 -27.58
C LYS A 48 35.73 47.76 -27.46
N GLU A 49 36.59 47.35 -26.54
CA GLU A 49 37.95 47.89 -26.40
C GLU A 49 38.78 47.61 -27.65
N ASN A 50 38.75 46.38 -28.17
CA ASN A 50 39.42 46.01 -29.41
C ASN A 50 38.91 46.84 -30.60
N ALA A 51 37.58 46.95 -30.76
CA ALA A 51 36.96 47.73 -31.83
C ALA A 51 37.31 49.22 -31.77
N ASN A 52 37.38 49.81 -30.57
CA ASN A 52 37.85 51.19 -30.39
C ASN A 52 39.33 51.33 -30.80
N SER A 53 40.17 50.36 -30.45
CA SER A 53 41.59 50.36 -30.83
C SER A 53 41.78 50.23 -32.35
N ASP A 54 40.95 49.41 -33.01
CA ASP A 54 40.96 49.20 -34.46
C ASP A 54 40.51 50.47 -35.19
N LEU A 55 39.47 51.14 -34.67
CA LEU A 55 38.99 52.41 -35.20
C LEU A 55 40.05 53.51 -35.14
N ILE A 56 40.74 53.67 -34.01
CA ILE A 56 41.82 54.65 -33.86
C ILE A 56 42.96 54.37 -34.85
N LYS A 57 43.32 53.10 -35.05
CA LYS A 57 44.33 52.70 -36.05
C LYS A 57 43.87 53.02 -37.48
N ALA A 58 42.62 52.72 -37.82
CA ALA A 58 42.04 53.01 -39.13
C ALA A 58 41.97 54.53 -39.41
N GLU A 59 41.58 55.34 -38.43
CA GLU A 59 41.56 56.81 -38.55
C GLU A 59 42.95 57.41 -38.77
N ASN A 60 43.95 56.90 -38.04
CA ASN A 60 45.34 57.34 -38.20
C ASN A 60 45.89 56.98 -39.59
N LEU A 61 45.61 55.77 -40.08
CA LEU A 61 45.98 55.33 -41.43
C LEU A 61 45.25 56.13 -42.53
N ALA A 62 43.98 56.48 -42.30
CA ALA A 62 43.22 57.34 -43.21
C ALA A 62 43.77 58.78 -43.25
N LYS A 63 44.26 59.33 -42.13
CA LYS A 63 44.95 60.62 -42.10
C LYS A 63 46.27 60.58 -42.86
N GLN A 64 47.11 59.56 -42.62
CA GLN A 64 48.36 59.34 -43.36
C GLN A 64 48.14 59.17 -44.88
N ALA A 65 47.06 58.48 -45.27
CA ALA A 65 46.67 58.33 -46.67
C ALA A 65 46.29 59.69 -47.32
N LYS A 66 45.60 60.57 -46.60
CA LYS A 66 45.23 61.91 -47.09
C LYS A 66 46.44 62.83 -47.24
N GLU A 67 47.42 62.71 -46.35
CA GLU A 67 48.70 63.42 -46.45
C GLU A 67 49.50 62.97 -47.69
N GLN A 68 49.45 61.68 -48.05
CA GLN A 68 50.10 61.16 -49.26
C GLN A 68 49.48 61.68 -50.57
N VAL A 69 48.17 62.01 -50.59
CA VAL A 69 47.53 62.65 -51.75
C VAL A 69 48.05 64.08 -51.98
N GLN A 70 48.41 64.80 -50.91
CA GLN A 70 48.93 66.17 -51.00
C GLN A 70 50.38 66.22 -51.50
N LEU A 71 51.13 65.13 -51.34
CA LEU A 71 52.55 64.99 -51.73
C LEU A 71 52.76 64.43 -53.15
N ALA A 72 51.68 64.06 -53.86
CA ALA A 72 51.76 63.41 -55.17
C ALA A 72 51.96 64.40 -56.33
N GLU A 73 52.99 64.19 -57.16
CA GLU A 73 53.39 65.08 -58.27
C GLU A 73 52.77 64.65 -59.62
N SER A 74 52.46 63.36 -59.80
CA SER A 74 51.86 62.78 -61.02
C SER A 74 50.34 62.56 -60.93
N GLU A 75 49.63 62.72 -62.05
CA GLU A 75 48.19 62.43 -62.17
C GLU A 75 47.87 60.93 -61.87
N THR A 76 48.80 60.03 -62.18
CA THR A 76 48.70 58.60 -61.84
C THR A 76 48.98 58.27 -60.37
N GLU A 77 49.79 59.07 -59.68
CA GLU A 77 50.02 58.93 -58.23
C GLU A 77 48.83 59.45 -57.42
N LYS A 78 48.23 60.56 -57.87
CA LYS A 78 47.01 61.10 -57.25
C LYS A 78 45.86 60.09 -57.29
N THR A 79 45.63 59.45 -58.44
CA THR A 79 44.56 58.44 -58.57
C THR A 79 44.79 57.18 -57.70
N LEU A 80 46.05 56.75 -57.53
CA LEU A 80 46.39 55.63 -56.63
C LEU A 80 46.28 56.02 -55.14
N ALA A 81 46.72 57.22 -54.77
CA ALA A 81 46.60 57.73 -53.40
C ALA A 81 45.13 58.01 -53.03
N GLU A 82 44.30 58.51 -53.95
CA GLU A 82 42.86 58.66 -53.78
C GLU A 82 42.17 57.31 -53.57
N PHE A 83 42.58 56.27 -54.31
CA PHE A 83 42.09 54.91 -54.10
C PHE A 83 42.51 54.34 -52.73
N LEU A 84 43.72 54.62 -52.27
CA LEU A 84 44.19 54.26 -50.93
C LEU A 84 43.36 54.97 -49.84
N VAL A 85 43.05 56.26 -50.02
CA VAL A 85 42.15 57.01 -49.12
C VAL A 85 40.76 56.39 -49.07
N LEU A 86 40.21 55.98 -50.21
CA LEU A 86 38.88 55.34 -50.31
C LEU A 86 38.86 53.96 -49.62
N LEU A 87 39.96 53.19 -49.71
CA LEU A 87 40.14 51.94 -48.97
C LEU A 87 40.25 52.16 -47.46
N GLN A 88 41.01 53.17 -47.02
CA GLN A 88 41.15 53.45 -45.60
C GLN A 88 39.84 54.01 -45.01
N SER A 89 39.11 54.87 -45.74
CA SER A 89 37.78 55.34 -45.29
C SER A 89 36.78 54.19 -45.15
N TYR A 90 36.82 53.21 -46.05
CA TYR A 90 36.01 51.99 -45.95
C TYR A 90 36.32 51.18 -44.68
N ARG A 91 37.60 51.07 -44.29
CA ARG A 91 38.00 50.42 -43.03
C ARG A 91 37.51 51.19 -41.79
N THR A 92 37.51 52.52 -41.83
CA THR A 92 36.93 53.36 -40.77
C THR A 92 35.41 53.17 -40.68
N ASP A 93 34.71 53.13 -41.81
CA ASP A 93 33.26 52.92 -41.87
C ASP A 93 32.85 51.55 -41.30
N ILE A 94 33.58 50.48 -41.67
CA ILE A 94 33.35 49.15 -41.11
C ILE A 94 33.59 49.12 -39.60
N SER A 95 34.66 49.74 -39.12
CA SER A 95 34.98 49.80 -37.69
C SER A 95 33.90 50.55 -36.90
N ASN A 96 33.38 51.65 -37.46
CA ASN A 96 32.23 52.37 -36.91
C ASN A 96 30.95 51.52 -36.89
N LEU A 97 30.67 50.77 -37.95
CA LEU A 97 29.53 49.85 -38.02
C LEU A 97 29.63 48.75 -36.94
N LYS A 98 30.83 48.17 -36.74
CA LYS A 98 31.12 47.20 -35.68
C LYS A 98 30.81 47.78 -34.30
N LEU A 99 31.35 48.96 -34.00
CA LEU A 99 31.13 49.65 -32.71
C LEU A 99 29.65 49.95 -32.44
N ASN A 100 28.92 50.45 -33.44
CA ASN A 100 27.50 50.73 -33.32
C ASN A 100 26.68 49.45 -33.09
N LYS A 101 27.03 48.33 -33.74
CA LYS A 101 26.37 47.05 -33.50
C LYS A 101 26.66 46.49 -32.11
N ILE A 102 27.91 46.57 -31.64
CA ILE A 102 28.28 46.14 -30.28
C ILE A 102 27.48 46.95 -29.23
N LYS A 103 27.43 48.28 -29.35
CA LYS A 103 26.64 49.14 -28.44
C LYS A 103 25.15 48.79 -28.43
N ASN A 104 24.56 48.53 -29.60
CA ASN A 104 23.16 48.13 -29.69
C ASN A 104 22.88 46.77 -29.03
N ILE A 105 23.84 45.83 -29.07
CA ILE A 105 23.68 44.53 -28.42
C ILE A 105 23.88 44.64 -26.91
N GLU A 106 24.84 45.45 -26.45
CA GLU A 106 25.07 45.78 -25.04
C GLU A 106 23.78 46.31 -24.39
N LEU A 107 23.15 47.32 -24.99
CA LEU A 107 21.87 47.88 -24.51
C LEU A 107 20.76 46.82 -24.40
N LYS A 108 20.68 45.87 -25.34
CA LYS A 108 19.68 44.79 -25.31
C LYS A 108 19.95 43.80 -24.18
N ILE A 109 21.22 43.50 -23.90
CA ILE A 109 21.60 42.58 -22.81
C ILE A 109 21.35 43.22 -21.46
N ASP A 110 21.63 44.51 -21.29
CA ASP A 110 21.34 45.24 -20.04
C ASP A 110 19.83 45.25 -19.74
N LEU A 111 18.99 45.50 -20.75
CA LEU A 111 17.53 45.37 -20.64
C LEU A 111 17.08 43.95 -20.25
N MET A 112 17.77 42.92 -20.75
CA MET A 112 17.47 41.53 -20.37
C MET A 112 17.89 41.23 -18.93
N LYS A 113 18.98 41.81 -18.43
CA LYS A 113 19.43 41.68 -17.04
C LYS A 113 18.42 42.27 -16.06
N GLU A 114 17.96 43.49 -16.31
CA GLU A 114 16.95 44.15 -15.47
C GLU A 114 15.70 43.29 -15.30
N LYS A 115 15.22 42.69 -16.40
CA LYS A 115 14.09 41.75 -16.40
C LYS A 115 14.39 40.47 -15.64
N THR A 116 15.61 39.94 -15.76
CA THR A 116 16.05 38.73 -15.05
C THR A 116 16.07 38.97 -13.53
N GLU A 117 16.53 40.14 -13.08
CA GLU A 117 16.53 40.52 -11.67
C GLU A 117 15.12 40.72 -11.11
N ALA A 118 14.22 41.32 -11.89
CA ALA A 118 12.82 41.46 -11.51
C ALA A 118 12.13 40.09 -11.34
N LEU A 119 12.33 39.16 -12.27
CA LEU A 119 11.81 37.79 -12.17
C LEU A 119 12.38 37.04 -10.96
N LYS A 120 13.66 37.22 -10.66
CA LYS A 120 14.33 36.63 -9.49
C LYS A 120 13.70 37.08 -8.17
N LYS A 121 13.20 38.31 -8.08
CA LYS A 121 12.47 38.80 -6.88
C LYS A 121 11.16 38.03 -6.69
N SER A 122 10.36 37.89 -7.75
CA SER A 122 9.09 37.14 -7.73
C SER A 122 9.32 35.65 -7.44
N GLU A 123 10.37 35.06 -8.01
CA GLU A 123 10.74 33.66 -7.76
C GLU A 123 11.18 33.42 -6.32
N ASN A 124 12.03 34.29 -5.76
CA ASN A 124 12.46 34.17 -4.36
C ASN A 124 11.29 34.27 -3.39
N ARG A 125 10.30 35.11 -3.68
CA ARG A 125 9.05 35.19 -2.90
C ARG A 125 8.25 33.89 -3.01
N LEU A 126 8.05 33.38 -4.23
CA LEU A 126 7.39 32.10 -4.47
C LEU A 126 8.05 30.95 -3.68
N ARG A 127 9.39 30.92 -3.64
CA ARG A 127 10.16 29.85 -2.98
C ARG A 127 10.18 29.96 -1.45
N ASN A 128 10.39 31.16 -0.92
CA ASN A 128 10.60 31.35 0.52
C ASN A 128 9.29 31.55 1.29
N ASN A 129 8.28 32.17 0.67
CA ASN A 129 6.98 32.37 1.28
C ASN A 129 5.88 32.31 0.22
N PRO A 130 5.46 31.09 -0.20
CA PRO A 130 4.36 30.94 -1.15
C PRO A 130 3.13 31.70 -0.67
N GLN A 131 2.87 31.71 0.64
CA GLN A 131 1.73 32.37 1.30
C GLN A 131 1.73 33.90 1.19
N GLY A 132 2.87 34.53 0.93
CA GLY A 132 3.01 35.99 0.80
C GLY A 132 2.91 36.54 -0.62
N VAL A 133 2.74 35.68 -1.64
CA VAL A 133 2.63 36.08 -3.05
C VAL A 133 1.31 36.82 -3.31
N THR A 134 1.37 37.98 -3.96
CA THR A 134 0.21 38.85 -4.23
C THR A 134 -0.15 38.90 -5.73
N VAL A 135 -1.31 39.49 -6.04
CA VAL A 135 -1.73 39.75 -7.45
C VAL A 135 -0.75 40.70 -8.15
N ASP A 136 -0.09 41.59 -7.42
CA ASP A 136 0.94 42.49 -7.99
C ASP A 136 2.16 41.72 -8.50
N ASP A 137 2.57 40.65 -7.79
CA ASP A 137 3.64 39.77 -8.26
C ASP A 137 3.25 39.07 -9.57
N LEU A 138 1.96 38.71 -9.74
CA LEU A 138 1.44 38.14 -10.98
C LEU A 138 1.42 39.15 -12.11
N ASN A 139 1.01 40.39 -11.84
CA ASN A 139 0.98 41.47 -12.82
C ASN A 139 2.39 41.78 -13.31
N GLN A 140 3.36 41.91 -12.40
CA GLN A 140 4.76 42.15 -12.73
C GLN A 140 5.36 41.01 -13.59
N ALA A 141 5.14 39.75 -13.19
CA ALA A 141 5.60 38.61 -13.97
C ALA A 141 4.92 38.52 -15.34
N THR A 142 3.66 38.93 -15.44
CA THR A 142 2.87 38.92 -16.68
C THR A 142 3.31 40.03 -17.64
N GLU A 143 3.60 41.23 -17.16
CA GLU A 143 4.15 42.33 -17.96
C GLU A 143 5.51 41.95 -18.56
N ILE A 144 6.42 41.47 -17.73
CA ILE A 144 7.75 41.02 -18.19
C ILE A 144 7.61 39.92 -19.25
N TRP A 145 6.72 38.95 -19.01
CA TRP A 145 6.43 37.88 -19.96
C TRP A 145 5.86 38.42 -21.29
N ARG A 146 4.88 39.33 -21.26
CA ARG A 146 4.30 39.94 -22.48
C ARG A 146 5.38 40.60 -23.33
N GLU A 147 6.23 41.42 -22.72
CA GLU A 147 7.30 42.12 -23.44
C GLU A 147 8.32 41.15 -24.03
N ILE A 148 8.71 40.12 -23.29
CA ILE A 148 9.64 39.11 -23.80
C ILE A 148 9.02 38.37 -24.96
N VAL A 149 7.77 37.91 -24.85
CA VAL A 149 7.06 37.17 -25.90
C VAL A 149 6.93 37.99 -27.17
N ASP A 150 6.42 39.22 -27.06
CA ASP A 150 6.20 40.09 -28.22
C ASP A 150 7.54 40.46 -28.89
N GLY A 151 8.62 40.62 -28.11
CA GLY A 151 9.98 40.88 -28.60
C GLY A 151 10.74 39.66 -29.15
N THR A 152 10.53 38.45 -28.64
CA THR A 152 11.26 37.23 -29.06
C THR A 152 10.61 36.53 -30.24
N VAL A 153 9.27 36.47 -30.28
CA VAL A 153 8.51 35.82 -31.37
C VAL A 153 8.77 36.50 -32.72
N THR A 154 9.16 37.78 -32.72
CA THR A 154 9.53 38.53 -33.93
C THR A 154 11.02 38.40 -34.31
N ASN A 155 11.92 38.26 -33.34
CA ASN A 155 13.36 38.49 -33.56
C ASN A 155 14.28 37.25 -33.45
N ILE A 156 13.87 36.13 -32.84
CA ILE A 156 14.77 34.97 -32.65
C ILE A 156 15.26 34.40 -34.00
N PHE A 157 14.40 34.41 -35.02
CA PHE A 157 14.67 33.77 -36.32
C PHE A 157 14.93 34.73 -37.48
N GLN A 158 14.80 36.04 -37.31
CA GLN A 158 15.24 36.98 -38.35
C GLN A 158 16.77 37.01 -38.38
N GLU A 159 17.34 36.34 -39.39
CA GLU A 159 18.72 36.59 -39.80
C GLU A 159 18.77 37.96 -40.48
N ASP A 160 18.98 39.02 -39.70
CA ASP A 160 19.60 40.21 -40.27
C ASP A 160 20.99 39.80 -40.75
N LEU A 161 21.09 39.39 -42.02
CA LEU A 161 22.35 39.26 -42.74
C LEU A 161 22.93 40.68 -42.79
N LEU A 162 24.00 40.88 -42.02
CA LEU A 162 24.78 42.10 -42.09
C LEU A 162 25.43 42.16 -43.47
N HIS A 163 24.81 42.86 -44.42
CA HIS A 163 25.43 43.16 -45.69
C HIS A 163 26.49 44.24 -45.49
N ILE A 164 27.74 43.82 -45.28
CA ILE A 164 28.90 44.69 -45.38
C ILE A 164 29.25 44.79 -46.87
N ASN A 165 29.17 45.99 -47.44
CA ASN A 165 29.55 46.27 -48.83
C ASN A 165 30.94 45.70 -49.13
N ASP A 166 31.19 45.23 -50.34
CA ASP A 166 32.52 44.74 -50.71
C ASP A 166 33.56 45.86 -50.76
N PRO A 167 34.85 45.56 -50.50
CA PRO A 167 35.90 46.56 -50.61
C PRO A 167 35.90 47.17 -52.02
N PRO A 168 36.18 48.48 -52.13
CA PRO A 168 36.18 49.17 -53.41
C PRO A 168 37.16 48.51 -54.39
N LYS A 169 36.73 48.32 -55.63
CA LYS A 169 37.54 47.69 -56.68
C LYS A 169 38.52 48.71 -57.27
N PRO A 170 39.75 48.29 -57.64
CA PRO A 170 40.71 49.19 -58.27
C PRO A 170 40.17 49.73 -59.61
N PRO A 171 40.55 50.97 -60.02
CA PRO A 171 40.09 51.57 -61.27
C PRO A 171 40.47 50.71 -62.48
N ALA A 172 39.53 50.51 -63.41
CA ALA A 172 39.75 49.70 -64.61
C ALA A 172 40.73 50.40 -65.57
N GLY A 173 41.91 49.80 -65.77
CA GLY A 173 42.94 50.29 -66.71
C GLY A 173 44.36 50.40 -66.13
N LEU A 174 44.53 50.32 -64.81
CA LEU A 174 45.86 50.32 -64.17
C LEU A 174 46.45 48.90 -64.19
N THR A 175 47.19 48.57 -65.25
CA THR A 175 48.08 47.40 -65.24
C THR A 175 49.26 47.68 -64.32
N LEU A 176 49.32 46.93 -63.24
CA LEU A 176 50.25 47.07 -62.13
C LEU A 176 51.66 46.56 -62.50
N SER A 177 52.28 47.01 -63.60
CA SER A 177 53.52 46.41 -64.13
C SER A 177 54.73 47.34 -64.24
N GLY A 178 54.67 48.60 -63.76
CA GLY A 178 55.79 49.55 -63.79
C GLY A 178 56.54 49.70 -62.45
N ASP A 179 57.88 49.75 -62.49
CA ASP A 179 58.79 49.79 -61.32
C ASP A 179 58.79 51.11 -60.51
N LYS A 180 58.27 52.22 -61.05
CA LYS A 180 58.31 53.54 -60.37
C LYS A 180 57.34 53.70 -59.19
N PHE A 181 56.34 52.81 -59.03
CA PHE A 181 55.27 52.96 -58.04
C PHE A 181 55.13 51.76 -57.08
N GLN A 182 56.19 50.96 -56.90
CA GLN A 182 56.11 49.72 -56.09
C GLN A 182 55.67 49.96 -54.64
N ASP A 183 56.12 51.05 -53.99
CA ASP A 183 55.88 51.27 -52.55
C ASP A 183 54.44 51.70 -52.21
N ILE A 184 53.75 52.41 -53.12
CA ILE A 184 52.31 52.73 -52.97
C ILE A 184 51.47 51.51 -53.33
N LYS A 185 51.92 50.73 -54.32
CA LYS A 185 51.24 49.52 -54.78
C LYS A 185 51.24 48.42 -53.71
N THR A 186 52.35 48.19 -53.01
CA THR A 186 52.42 47.24 -51.88
C THR A 186 51.47 47.66 -50.76
N LYS A 187 51.44 48.95 -50.41
CA LYS A 187 50.49 49.49 -49.42
C LYS A 187 49.03 49.32 -49.81
N ILE A 188 48.68 49.46 -51.10
CA ILE A 188 47.32 49.19 -51.60
C ILE A 188 46.98 47.69 -51.53
N GLN A 189 47.92 46.80 -51.90
CA GLN A 189 47.71 45.35 -51.81
C GLN A 189 47.56 44.87 -50.36
N GLU A 190 48.38 45.41 -49.45
CA GLU A 190 48.28 45.16 -48.01
C GLU A 190 46.97 45.70 -47.43
N ALA A 191 46.55 46.92 -47.82
CA ALA A 191 45.28 47.49 -47.37
C ALA A 191 44.07 46.71 -47.90
N LEU A 192 44.12 46.21 -49.14
CA LEU A 192 43.08 45.33 -49.69
C LEU A 192 43.00 44.00 -48.94
N ALA A 193 44.14 43.34 -48.71
CA ALA A 193 44.19 42.08 -47.96
C ALA A 193 43.75 42.26 -46.51
N ALA A 194 44.17 43.35 -45.85
CA ALA A 194 43.76 43.69 -44.50
C ALA A 194 42.26 43.99 -44.42
N SER A 195 41.71 44.77 -45.35
CA SER A 195 40.27 45.09 -45.36
C SER A 195 39.38 43.86 -45.56
N ALA A 196 39.79 42.91 -46.42
CA ALA A 196 39.09 41.65 -46.60
C ALA A 196 39.14 40.77 -45.34
N LYS A 197 40.30 40.71 -44.66
CA LYS A 197 40.48 39.97 -43.41
C LYS A 197 39.65 40.58 -42.27
N GLU A 198 39.68 41.90 -42.12
CA GLU A 198 38.90 42.64 -41.12
C GLU A 198 37.39 42.45 -41.32
N LYS A 199 36.90 42.50 -42.56
CA LYS A 199 35.49 42.19 -42.88
C LYS A 199 35.11 40.80 -42.37
N MET A 200 35.90 39.77 -42.71
CA MET A 200 35.63 38.39 -42.31
C MET A 200 35.65 38.20 -40.79
N GLU A 201 36.62 38.81 -40.10
CA GLU A 201 36.75 38.74 -38.65
C GLU A 201 35.59 39.43 -37.93
N ILE A 202 35.12 40.56 -38.47
CA ILE A 202 33.97 41.30 -37.94
C ILE A 202 32.67 40.54 -38.14
N GLU A 203 32.46 39.92 -39.31
CA GLU A 203 31.31 39.06 -39.55
C GLU A 203 31.26 37.88 -38.57
N GLN A 204 32.41 37.26 -38.29
CA GLN A 204 32.50 36.16 -37.32
C GLN A 204 32.23 36.62 -35.89
N ASN A 205 32.80 37.74 -35.45
CA ASN A 205 32.63 38.25 -34.09
C ASN A 205 31.18 38.72 -33.86
N ILE A 206 30.59 39.47 -34.80
CA ILE A 206 29.19 39.88 -34.68
C ILE A 206 28.25 38.66 -34.73
N ALA A 207 28.54 37.65 -35.56
CA ALA A 207 27.76 36.41 -35.56
C ALA A 207 27.87 35.67 -34.23
N LYS A 208 29.05 35.66 -33.58
CA LYS A 208 29.27 35.07 -32.27
C LYS A 208 28.47 35.79 -31.17
N ILE A 209 28.52 37.12 -31.13
CA ILE A 209 27.76 37.93 -30.18
C ILE A 209 26.24 37.79 -30.42
N LYS A 210 25.78 37.82 -31.68
CA LYS A 210 24.35 37.66 -32.00
C LYS A 210 23.83 36.28 -31.57
N ARG A 211 24.67 35.25 -31.63
CA ARG A 211 24.34 33.91 -31.11
C ARG A 211 24.21 33.90 -29.59
N SER A 212 25.14 34.51 -28.84
CA SER A 212 25.02 34.57 -27.37
C SER A 212 23.79 35.38 -26.92
N GLN A 213 23.46 36.45 -27.63
CA GLN A 213 22.22 37.21 -27.39
C GLN A 213 20.97 36.33 -27.54
N ARG A 214 20.93 35.45 -28.57
CA ARG A 214 19.80 34.53 -28.79
C ARG A 214 19.66 33.50 -27.68
N ASP A 215 20.77 32.98 -27.17
CA ASP A 215 20.78 32.04 -26.04
C ASP A 215 20.18 32.67 -24.78
N VAL A 216 20.68 33.86 -24.39
CA VAL A 216 20.14 34.62 -23.24
C VAL A 216 18.65 34.90 -23.40
N SER A 217 18.20 35.26 -24.60
CA SER A 217 16.78 35.53 -24.90
C SER A 217 15.91 34.27 -24.78
N ALA A 218 16.41 33.12 -25.25
CA ALA A 218 15.72 31.83 -25.18
C ALA A 218 15.52 31.38 -23.73
N ARG A 219 16.56 31.46 -22.91
CA ARG A 219 16.48 31.13 -21.47
C ARG A 219 15.57 32.08 -20.70
N LEU A 220 15.62 33.38 -21.02
CA LEU A 220 14.74 34.37 -20.38
C LEU A 220 13.25 34.12 -20.68
N LEU A 221 12.92 33.74 -21.93
CA LEU A 221 11.56 33.33 -22.31
C LEU A 221 11.09 32.13 -21.48
N LEU A 222 11.94 31.11 -21.31
CA LEU A 222 11.63 29.92 -20.51
C LEU A 222 11.39 30.27 -19.04
N ASN A 223 12.25 31.11 -18.46
CA ASN A 223 12.18 31.51 -17.05
C ASN A 223 10.99 32.44 -16.75
N ALA A 224 10.69 33.41 -17.62
CA ALA A 224 9.54 34.29 -17.46
C ALA A 224 8.21 33.50 -17.45
N GLY A 225 8.06 32.56 -18.38
CA GLY A 225 6.90 31.66 -18.41
C GLY A 225 6.81 30.75 -17.18
N ARG A 226 7.96 30.30 -16.63
CA ARG A 226 8.03 29.47 -15.42
C ARG A 226 7.52 30.24 -14.20
N VAL A 227 8.06 31.42 -13.95
CA VAL A 227 7.71 32.25 -12.79
C VAL A 227 6.25 32.69 -12.85
N ARG A 228 5.76 33.14 -14.01
CA ARG A 228 4.35 33.52 -14.21
C ARG A 228 3.40 32.37 -13.88
N ALA A 229 3.64 31.17 -14.43
CA ALA A 229 2.80 30.01 -14.16
C ALA A 229 2.83 29.59 -12.67
N GLY A 230 4.00 29.64 -12.04
CA GLY A 230 4.15 29.33 -10.61
C GLY A 230 3.38 30.27 -9.70
N VAL A 231 3.50 31.59 -9.94
CA VAL A 231 2.79 32.63 -9.19
C VAL A 231 1.27 32.50 -9.38
N MET A 232 0.84 32.25 -10.61
CA MET A 232 -0.58 32.07 -10.95
C MET A 232 -1.18 30.86 -10.22
N LYS A 233 -0.50 29.71 -10.22
CA LYS A 233 -0.93 28.52 -9.49
C LYS A 233 -1.07 28.79 -7.99
N ALA A 234 -0.09 29.45 -7.38
CA ALA A 234 -0.11 29.77 -5.95
C ALA A 234 -1.28 30.69 -5.54
N LEU A 235 -1.75 31.56 -6.44
CA LEU A 235 -2.93 32.41 -6.22
C LEU A 235 -4.25 31.66 -6.42
N MET A 236 -4.30 30.76 -7.41
CA MET A 236 -5.47 29.91 -7.67
C MET A 236 -5.75 28.93 -6.54
N ASP A 237 -4.71 28.34 -5.94
CA ASP A 237 -4.84 27.45 -4.77
C ASP A 237 -5.44 28.17 -3.54
N ARG A 238 -5.50 29.52 -3.56
CA ARG A 238 -6.10 30.37 -2.52
C ARG A 238 -7.42 31.00 -2.92
N ASP A 239 -7.98 30.65 -4.07
CA ASP A 239 -9.17 31.28 -4.66
C ASP A 239 -9.04 32.81 -4.85
N LEU A 240 -7.81 33.35 -4.89
CA LEU A 240 -7.55 34.80 -5.07
C LEU A 240 -7.49 35.23 -6.55
N TYR A 241 -7.53 34.26 -7.47
CA TYR A 241 -7.51 34.49 -8.91
C TYR A 241 -8.42 33.48 -9.61
N THR A 242 -9.26 33.96 -10.53
CA THR A 242 -10.20 33.12 -11.30
C THR A 242 -9.91 33.21 -12.80
N ILE A 243 -10.03 32.07 -13.49
CA ILE A 243 -9.70 31.94 -14.93
C ILE A 243 -10.83 32.48 -15.83
N TRP A 244 -12.03 32.64 -15.27
CA TRP A 244 -13.26 33.00 -15.99
C TRP A 244 -13.46 34.50 -16.20
N ASP A 245 -12.40 35.29 -16.06
CA ASP A 245 -12.41 36.70 -16.42
C ASP A 245 -11.99 36.87 -17.89
N PHE A 246 -12.98 37.10 -18.76
CA PHE A 246 -12.76 37.32 -20.21
C PHE A 246 -12.54 38.80 -20.53
N SER A 247 -11.83 39.53 -19.67
CA SER A 247 -11.41 40.88 -19.98
C SER A 247 -10.51 40.90 -21.22
N GLU A 248 -10.62 41.97 -22.02
CA GLU A 248 -9.83 42.18 -23.23
C GLU A 248 -8.32 41.90 -23.06
N PRO A 249 -7.61 42.38 -22.00
CA PRO A 249 -6.19 42.08 -21.81
C PRO A 249 -5.89 40.60 -21.57
N ILE A 250 -6.78 39.85 -20.91
CA ILE A 250 -6.59 38.42 -20.65
C ILE A 250 -6.78 37.59 -21.93
N LEU A 251 -7.70 37.98 -22.83
CA LEU A 251 -7.88 37.34 -24.13
C LEU A 251 -6.60 37.39 -24.99
N TYR A 252 -5.88 38.51 -24.96
CA TYR A 252 -4.58 38.61 -25.64
C TYR A 252 -3.52 37.71 -24.99
N ASP A 253 -3.57 37.49 -23.67
CA ASP A 253 -2.65 36.57 -22.99
C ASP A 253 -2.89 35.10 -23.38
N TYR A 254 -4.15 34.69 -23.57
CA TYR A 254 -4.48 33.39 -24.16
C TYR A 254 -3.86 33.23 -25.55
N LEU A 255 -3.99 34.23 -26.42
CA LEU A 255 -3.39 34.20 -27.77
C LEU A 255 -1.85 34.15 -27.73
N ARG A 256 -1.22 34.90 -26.83
CA ARG A 256 0.22 34.87 -26.61
C ARG A 256 0.69 33.50 -26.14
N GLU A 257 -0.03 32.85 -25.22
CA GLU A 257 0.32 31.50 -24.75
C GLU A 257 0.34 30.50 -25.90
N VAL A 258 -0.65 30.52 -26.80
CA VAL A 258 -0.66 29.67 -28.01
C VAL A 258 0.50 29.99 -28.95
N LYS A 259 0.76 31.28 -29.19
CA LYS A 259 1.80 31.75 -30.12
C LYS A 259 3.22 31.37 -29.67
N VAL A 260 3.44 31.27 -28.37
CA VAL A 260 4.75 30.95 -27.77
C VAL A 260 5.11 29.47 -27.86
N VAL A 261 4.12 28.55 -27.95
CA VAL A 261 4.37 27.10 -27.92
C VAL A 261 5.44 26.63 -28.92
N PRO A 262 5.39 26.97 -30.22
CA PRO A 262 6.41 26.53 -31.18
C PRO A 262 7.81 27.09 -30.85
N HIS A 263 7.86 28.33 -30.39
CA HIS A 263 9.09 29.04 -30.06
C HIS A 263 9.75 28.47 -28.80
N ARG A 264 8.93 27.99 -27.85
CA ARG A 264 9.39 27.35 -26.62
C ARG A 264 10.05 26.00 -26.88
N LEU A 265 9.45 25.15 -27.72
CA LEU A 265 10.06 23.88 -28.11
C LEU A 265 11.41 24.13 -28.80
N LEU A 266 11.47 25.09 -29.72
CA LEU A 266 12.71 25.48 -30.37
C LEU A 266 13.74 26.05 -29.38
N ALA A 267 13.33 26.84 -28.39
CA ALA A 267 14.21 27.37 -27.35
C ALA A 267 14.90 26.26 -26.54
N VAL A 268 14.17 25.21 -26.14
CA VAL A 268 14.72 24.05 -25.43
C VAL A 268 15.74 23.28 -26.29
N PHE A 269 15.44 23.07 -27.57
CA PHE A 269 16.39 22.43 -28.49
C PHE A 269 17.64 23.29 -28.74
N LEU A 270 17.47 24.61 -28.88
CA LEU A 270 18.57 25.55 -29.07
C LEU A 270 19.48 25.58 -27.85
N GLU A 271 18.93 25.62 -26.64
CA GLU A 271 19.68 25.56 -25.38
C GLU A 271 20.60 24.33 -25.33
N LYS A 272 20.06 23.13 -25.53
CA LYS A 272 20.87 21.89 -25.51
C LYS A 272 21.84 21.77 -26.69
N TYR A 273 21.50 22.31 -27.86
CA TYR A 273 22.42 22.39 -28.99
C TYR A 273 23.63 23.28 -28.66
N PHE A 274 23.42 24.38 -27.94
CA PHE A 274 24.49 25.25 -27.49
C PHE A 274 25.33 24.59 -26.39
N ASP A 275 24.72 23.86 -25.45
CA ASP A 275 25.45 23.07 -24.45
C ASP A 275 26.36 22.01 -25.10
N PHE A 276 25.86 21.29 -26.11
CA PHE A 276 26.66 20.34 -26.90
C PHE A 276 27.86 21.01 -27.59
N ARG A 277 27.65 22.21 -28.14
CA ARG A 277 28.71 22.99 -28.80
C ARG A 277 29.75 23.48 -27.80
N LEU A 278 29.35 23.90 -26.60
CA LEU A 278 30.26 24.26 -25.51
C LEU A 278 31.11 23.05 -25.12
N MET A 279 30.51 21.87 -24.96
CA MET A 279 31.26 20.63 -24.68
C MET A 279 32.26 20.31 -25.80
N ASN A 280 31.92 20.53 -27.07
CA ASN A 280 32.84 20.31 -28.18
C ASN A 280 34.03 21.29 -28.19
N GLN A 281 33.88 22.48 -27.59
CA GLN A 281 34.95 23.48 -27.47
C GLN A 281 35.92 23.18 -26.31
N GLU A 282 35.56 22.31 -25.36
CA GLU A 282 36.40 21.89 -24.22
C GLU A 282 37.51 20.87 -24.59
N GLY A 283 37.65 20.50 -25.87
CA GLY A 283 38.69 19.59 -26.36
C GLY A 283 38.51 18.12 -25.93
N LEU A 284 39.58 17.45 -25.50
CA LEU A 284 39.58 16.01 -25.14
C LEU A 284 38.61 15.67 -23.98
N ARG A 285 38.45 16.58 -23.01
CA ARG A 285 37.49 16.40 -21.91
C ARG A 285 36.04 16.40 -22.40
N GLY A 286 35.74 17.26 -23.38
CA GLY A 286 34.45 17.32 -24.05
C GLY A 286 34.08 16.02 -24.78
N TRP A 287 35.03 15.45 -25.52
CA TRP A 287 34.82 14.18 -26.25
C TRP A 287 34.47 13.01 -25.33
N PHE A 288 35.08 12.92 -24.15
CA PHE A 288 34.75 11.88 -23.17
C PHE A 288 33.32 12.04 -22.62
N ARG A 289 32.86 13.28 -22.40
CA ARG A 289 31.47 13.56 -22.00
C ARG A 289 30.48 13.15 -23.09
N ILE A 290 30.74 13.50 -24.34
CA ILE A 290 29.91 13.12 -25.49
C ILE A 290 29.84 11.58 -25.65
N PHE A 291 30.98 10.88 -25.49
CA PHE A 291 31.00 9.41 -25.55
C PHE A 291 30.17 8.77 -24.44
N LYS A 292 30.28 9.28 -23.20
CA LYS A 292 29.47 8.83 -22.07
C LYS A 292 27.98 8.96 -22.39
N GLU A 293 27.55 10.10 -22.93
CA GLU A 293 26.14 10.32 -23.28
C GLU A 293 25.66 9.43 -24.42
N ALA A 294 26.48 9.21 -25.45
CA ALA A 294 26.18 8.25 -26.52
C ALA A 294 26.02 6.82 -25.98
N SER A 295 26.86 6.42 -25.01
CA SER A 295 26.75 5.09 -24.39
C SER A 295 25.45 4.92 -23.58
N ILE A 296 25.00 5.98 -22.91
CA ILE A 296 23.72 6.00 -22.18
C ILE A 296 22.55 5.86 -23.16
N LEU A 297 22.59 6.53 -24.31
CA LEU A 297 21.56 6.41 -25.35
C LEU A 297 21.45 4.96 -25.87
N VAL A 298 22.59 4.32 -26.16
CA VAL A 298 22.61 2.91 -26.60
C VAL A 298 22.04 2.00 -25.51
N LEU A 299 22.41 2.24 -24.25
CA LEU A 299 21.89 1.48 -23.12
C LEU A 299 20.36 1.60 -23.01
N VAL A 300 19.81 2.82 -23.11
CA VAL A 300 18.36 3.07 -23.06
C VAL A 300 17.62 2.39 -24.22
N LEU A 301 18.21 2.30 -25.42
CA LEU A 301 17.62 1.59 -26.55
C LEU A 301 17.65 0.06 -26.40
N VAL A 302 18.67 -0.49 -25.74
CA VAL A 302 18.85 -1.95 -25.56
C VAL A 302 18.07 -2.48 -24.35
N LEU A 303 17.89 -1.66 -23.31
CA LEU A 303 17.24 -2.02 -22.05
C LEU A 303 15.85 -2.68 -22.22
N PRO A 304 14.93 -2.17 -23.07
CA PRO A 304 13.61 -2.78 -23.26
C PRO A 304 13.68 -4.21 -23.82
N PHE A 305 14.64 -4.49 -24.71
CA PHE A 305 14.80 -5.81 -25.31
C PHE A 305 15.34 -6.83 -24.30
N LEU A 306 16.30 -6.42 -23.47
CA LEU A 306 16.85 -7.26 -22.38
C LEU A 306 15.77 -7.61 -21.35
N LEU A 307 15.05 -6.60 -20.86
CA LEU A 307 13.98 -6.79 -19.87
C LEU A 307 12.80 -7.59 -20.44
N PHE A 308 12.44 -7.39 -21.71
CA PHE A 308 11.41 -8.19 -22.38
C PHE A 308 11.80 -9.67 -22.50
N GLY A 309 13.08 -9.95 -22.79
CA GLY A 309 13.62 -11.32 -22.81
C GLY A 309 13.53 -12.00 -21.45
N LEU A 310 13.96 -11.31 -20.39
CA LEU A 310 13.86 -11.78 -18.99
C LEU A 310 12.40 -12.01 -18.59
N PHE A 311 11.50 -11.08 -18.94
CA PHE A 311 10.06 -11.19 -18.69
C PHE A 311 9.45 -12.44 -19.34
N LYS A 312 9.71 -12.66 -20.64
CA LYS A 312 9.16 -13.81 -21.36
C LYS A 312 9.58 -15.13 -20.73
N SER A 313 10.81 -15.19 -20.22
CA SER A 313 11.32 -16.33 -19.45
C SER A 313 10.57 -16.48 -18.12
N PHE A 314 10.41 -15.40 -17.35
CA PHE A 314 9.72 -15.40 -16.06
C PHE A 314 8.23 -15.77 -16.16
N SER A 315 7.48 -15.16 -17.09
CA SER A 315 6.06 -15.48 -17.32
C SER A 315 5.84 -16.94 -17.71
N ARG A 316 6.73 -17.50 -18.55
CA ARG A 316 6.70 -18.94 -18.89
C ARG A 316 6.97 -19.81 -17.68
N ARG A 317 7.95 -19.48 -16.84
CA ARG A 317 8.24 -20.21 -15.60
C ARG A 317 7.06 -20.18 -14.62
N LEU A 318 6.40 -19.03 -14.46
CA LEU A 318 5.20 -18.92 -13.62
C LEU A 318 4.05 -19.78 -14.15
N GLU A 319 3.83 -19.83 -15.47
CA GLU A 319 2.78 -20.67 -16.04
C GLU A 319 3.10 -22.17 -15.91
N LEU A 320 4.38 -22.56 -16.02
CA LEU A 320 4.82 -23.92 -15.73
C LEU A 320 4.62 -24.26 -14.25
N PHE A 321 4.96 -23.35 -13.34
CA PHE A 321 4.73 -23.51 -11.91
C PHE A 321 3.23 -23.64 -11.58
N ARG A 322 2.37 -22.84 -12.22
CA ARG A 322 0.91 -22.97 -12.11
C ARG A 322 0.43 -24.36 -12.55
N LYS A 323 0.96 -24.92 -13.64
CA LYS A 323 0.64 -26.28 -14.11
C LYS A 323 1.16 -27.36 -13.17
N GLN A 324 2.35 -27.17 -12.61
CA GLN A 324 2.96 -28.07 -11.62
C GLN A 324 2.17 -28.08 -10.30
N LEU A 325 1.65 -26.93 -9.86
CA LEU A 325 0.73 -26.88 -8.72
C LEU A 325 -0.48 -27.78 -8.94
N PHE A 326 -0.98 -27.92 -10.16
CA PHE A 326 -2.09 -28.84 -10.46
C PHE A 326 -1.69 -30.33 -10.58
N THR A 327 -0.42 -30.67 -10.69
CA THR A 327 0.02 -32.03 -11.02
C THR A 327 0.91 -32.69 -9.97
N SER A 328 1.72 -31.94 -9.22
CA SER A 328 2.79 -32.50 -8.38
C SER A 328 2.96 -31.87 -6.99
N SER A 329 2.06 -31.00 -6.54
CA SER A 329 2.17 -30.30 -5.25
C SER A 329 1.63 -31.14 -4.06
N GLN A 330 2.43 -31.29 -3.00
CA GLN A 330 2.02 -31.86 -1.70
C GLN A 330 1.19 -30.90 -0.81
N LEU A 331 0.93 -29.66 -1.27
CA LEU A 331 0.11 -28.70 -0.54
C LEU A 331 -1.37 -29.11 -0.49
N GLU A 332 -2.04 -28.79 0.62
CA GLU A 332 -3.49 -28.95 0.80
C GLU A 332 -4.28 -28.40 -0.40
N PHE A 333 -5.28 -29.16 -0.86
CA PHE A 333 -6.07 -28.89 -2.07
C PHE A 333 -6.63 -27.45 -2.15
N LYS A 334 -7.08 -26.89 -1.01
CA LYS A 334 -7.60 -25.52 -0.92
C LYS A 334 -6.51 -24.46 -1.16
N LYS A 335 -5.30 -24.64 -0.63
CA LYS A 335 -4.18 -23.70 -0.80
C LYS A 335 -3.63 -23.76 -2.21
N ARG A 336 -3.50 -24.96 -2.77
CA ARG A 336 -3.06 -25.21 -4.16
C ARG A 336 -3.95 -24.52 -5.20
N THR A 337 -5.26 -24.70 -5.08
CA THR A 337 -6.24 -24.10 -5.99
C THR A 337 -6.25 -22.58 -5.89
N GLN A 338 -6.12 -22.02 -4.68
CA GLN A 338 -5.99 -20.57 -4.49
C GLN A 338 -4.71 -20.02 -5.12
N ALA A 339 -3.55 -20.63 -4.88
CA ALA A 339 -2.27 -20.19 -5.46
C ALA A 339 -2.31 -20.22 -7.00
N ALA A 340 -2.84 -21.28 -7.59
CA ALA A 340 -2.95 -21.41 -9.03
C ALA A 340 -3.93 -20.39 -9.67
N LEU A 341 -4.99 -20.02 -8.94
CA LEU A 341 -5.91 -18.95 -9.36
C LEU A 341 -5.24 -17.58 -9.28
N TRP A 342 -4.45 -17.31 -8.24
CA TRP A 342 -3.70 -16.07 -8.10
C TRP A 342 -2.65 -15.90 -9.19
N ILE A 343 -1.85 -16.93 -9.48
CA ILE A 343 -0.86 -16.89 -10.56
C ILE A 343 -1.55 -16.63 -11.90
N GLY A 344 -2.66 -17.33 -12.18
CA GLY A 344 -3.43 -17.12 -13.41
C GLY A 344 -4.02 -15.72 -13.53
N ARG A 345 -4.37 -15.06 -12.41
CA ARG A 345 -4.85 -13.68 -12.41
C ARG A 345 -3.73 -12.66 -12.59
N LEU A 346 -2.54 -12.90 -12.05
CA LEU A 346 -1.43 -11.94 -12.09
C LEU A 346 -0.66 -11.96 -13.41
N ASN A 347 -0.54 -13.13 -14.07
CA ASN A 347 0.30 -13.31 -15.25
C ASN A 347 0.03 -12.29 -16.39
N PRO A 348 -1.22 -11.92 -16.72
CA PRO A 348 -1.51 -10.93 -17.77
C PRO A 348 -1.00 -9.50 -17.48
N TYR A 349 -0.76 -9.14 -16.21
CA TYR A 349 -0.34 -7.80 -15.81
C TYR A 349 1.19 -7.63 -15.75
N LEU A 350 1.92 -8.74 -15.59
CA LEU A 350 3.38 -8.73 -15.52
C LEU A 350 4.07 -7.98 -16.67
N PRO A 351 3.71 -8.16 -17.97
CA PRO A 351 4.42 -7.44 -19.03
C PRO A 351 4.33 -5.92 -18.89
N TRP A 352 3.18 -5.40 -18.43
CA TRP A 352 2.98 -3.96 -18.23
C TRP A 352 3.74 -3.44 -17.01
N PHE A 353 3.81 -4.24 -15.94
CA PHE A 353 4.63 -3.92 -14.77
C PHE A 353 6.13 -3.80 -15.12
N PHE A 354 6.67 -4.75 -15.90
CA PHE A 354 8.06 -4.68 -16.35
C PHE A 354 8.32 -3.56 -17.37
N ALA A 355 7.35 -3.28 -18.24
CA ALA A 355 7.45 -2.14 -19.15
C ALA A 355 7.54 -0.82 -18.36
N TYR A 356 6.77 -0.67 -17.29
CA TYR A 356 6.84 0.51 -16.40
C TYR A 356 8.22 0.63 -15.75
N ILE A 357 8.76 -0.46 -15.19
CA ILE A 357 10.13 -0.48 -14.62
C ILE A 357 11.19 -0.11 -15.68
N THR A 358 11.02 -0.59 -16.92
CA THR A 358 11.94 -0.27 -18.02
C THR A 358 11.98 1.24 -18.28
N VAL A 359 10.81 1.90 -18.30
CA VAL A 359 10.71 3.34 -18.52
C VAL A 359 11.27 4.11 -17.34
N ASP A 360 11.04 3.68 -16.11
CA ASP A 360 11.58 4.30 -14.89
C ASP A 360 13.11 4.25 -14.83
N ILE A 361 13.70 3.08 -15.13
CA ILE A 361 15.15 2.94 -15.29
C ILE A 361 15.67 3.82 -16.43
N SER A 362 14.94 3.91 -17.54
CA SER A 362 15.34 4.78 -18.66
C SER A 362 15.29 6.27 -18.27
N HIS A 363 14.31 6.68 -17.47
CA HIS A 363 14.20 8.04 -16.95
C HIS A 363 15.40 8.40 -16.07
N THR A 364 15.72 7.55 -15.09
CA THR A 364 16.85 7.76 -14.17
C THR A 364 18.20 7.81 -14.89
N LEU A 365 18.37 7.02 -15.96
CA LEU A 365 19.59 7.04 -16.78
C LEU A 365 19.74 8.30 -17.63
N LEU A 366 18.62 8.90 -18.07
CA LEU A 366 18.62 10.10 -18.91
C LEU A 366 18.75 11.41 -18.12
N LEU A 367 18.42 11.40 -16.83
CA LEU A 367 18.58 12.57 -15.95
C LEU A 367 20.04 13.03 -15.90
N GLY A 368 20.27 14.32 -16.13
CA GLY A 368 21.61 14.92 -16.11
C GLY A 368 22.48 14.66 -17.37
N THR A 369 21.87 14.22 -18.48
CA THR A 369 22.53 14.07 -19.78
C THR A 369 22.04 15.11 -20.79
N LEU A 370 22.76 15.37 -21.89
CA LEU A 370 22.25 16.19 -23.00
C LEU A 370 20.93 15.68 -23.61
N LEU A 371 20.59 14.41 -23.37
CA LEU A 371 19.37 13.77 -23.85
C LEU A 371 18.20 13.90 -22.86
N GLU A 372 18.36 14.72 -21.82
CA GLU A 372 17.29 15.10 -20.89
C GLU A 372 15.98 15.49 -21.62
N PRO A 373 15.96 16.24 -22.74
CA PRO A 373 14.69 16.53 -23.43
C PRO A 373 13.91 15.29 -23.87
N LEU A 374 14.58 14.15 -24.06
CA LEU A 374 13.94 12.88 -24.43
C LEU A 374 13.16 12.27 -23.25
N THR A 375 13.46 12.66 -22.00
CA THR A 375 12.66 12.25 -20.83
C THR A 375 11.25 12.80 -20.89
N THR A 376 11.01 13.93 -21.57
CA THR A 376 9.66 14.48 -21.77
C THR A 376 8.75 13.49 -22.50
N LEU A 377 9.28 12.59 -23.33
CA LEU A 377 8.49 11.58 -24.04
C LEU A 377 8.17 10.34 -23.17
N LEU A 378 8.93 10.09 -22.11
CA LEU A 378 8.78 8.89 -21.27
C LEU A 378 7.47 8.83 -20.46
N PRO A 379 6.95 9.93 -19.88
CA PRO A 379 5.64 9.95 -19.25
C PRO A 379 4.53 9.45 -20.16
N TYR A 380 4.53 9.78 -21.46
CA TYR A 380 3.53 9.31 -22.42
C TYR A 380 3.59 7.79 -22.62
N LEU A 381 4.79 7.20 -22.62
CA LEU A 381 4.96 5.74 -22.63
C LEU A 381 4.40 5.11 -21.35
N ASN A 382 4.65 5.73 -20.19
CA ASN A 382 4.09 5.28 -18.90
C ASN A 382 2.56 5.35 -18.91
N ILE A 383 1.97 6.44 -19.39
CA ILE A 383 0.51 6.60 -19.52
C ILE A 383 -0.07 5.50 -20.42
N TYR A 384 0.59 5.17 -21.55
CA TYR A 384 0.17 4.06 -22.41
C TYR A 384 0.25 2.68 -21.72
N ILE A 385 1.34 2.42 -20.99
CA ILE A 385 1.54 1.17 -20.24
C ILE A 385 0.46 1.01 -19.17
N LEU A 386 0.20 2.07 -18.41
CA LEU A 386 -0.85 2.11 -17.39
C LEU A 386 -2.25 1.96 -18.00
N TYR A 387 -2.52 2.59 -19.15
CA TYR A 387 -3.75 2.40 -19.91
C TYR A 387 -4.00 0.93 -20.23
N ARG A 388 -2.99 0.22 -20.74
CA ARG A 388 -3.13 -1.18 -21.13
C ARG A 388 -3.32 -2.10 -19.92
N GLY A 389 -2.59 -1.86 -18.84
CA GLY A 389 -2.78 -2.59 -17.57
C GLY A 389 -4.18 -2.36 -16.99
N PHE A 390 -4.61 -1.10 -16.94
CA PHE A 390 -5.93 -0.70 -16.45
C PHE A 390 -7.05 -1.27 -17.31
N PHE A 391 -6.93 -1.26 -18.63
CA PHE A 391 -7.93 -1.84 -19.53
C PHE A 391 -8.16 -3.34 -19.27
N ILE A 392 -7.09 -4.11 -19.06
CA ILE A 392 -7.20 -5.55 -18.73
C ILE A 392 -7.89 -5.72 -17.37
N PHE A 393 -7.51 -4.91 -16.39
CA PHE A 393 -8.07 -4.95 -15.04
C PHE A 393 -9.56 -4.59 -15.02
N PHE A 394 -9.89 -3.44 -15.60
CA PHE A 394 -11.22 -2.89 -15.65
C PHE A 394 -12.15 -3.77 -16.47
N SER A 395 -11.72 -4.31 -17.61
CA SER A 395 -12.52 -5.28 -18.38
C SER A 395 -12.81 -6.57 -17.60
N THR A 396 -11.84 -7.06 -16.80
CA THR A 396 -12.03 -8.25 -15.95
C THR A 396 -13.03 -7.99 -14.82
N ILE A 397 -12.96 -6.82 -14.19
CA ILE A 397 -13.92 -6.40 -13.15
C ILE A 397 -15.30 -6.22 -13.76
N LEU A 398 -15.41 -5.45 -14.84
CA LEU A 398 -16.69 -5.14 -15.48
C LEU A 398 -17.39 -6.43 -15.95
N ALA A 399 -16.64 -7.38 -16.53
CA ALA A 399 -17.15 -8.70 -16.89
C ALA A 399 -17.67 -9.46 -15.67
N LYS A 400 -16.96 -9.42 -14.54
CA LYS A 400 -17.39 -10.08 -13.31
C LYS A 400 -18.62 -9.41 -12.71
N VAL A 401 -18.72 -8.09 -12.74
CA VAL A 401 -19.83 -7.31 -12.18
C VAL A 401 -21.10 -7.56 -12.99
N LEU A 402 -21.04 -7.29 -14.29
CA LEU A 402 -22.23 -7.22 -15.16
C LEU A 402 -22.72 -8.60 -15.64
N LEU A 403 -21.86 -9.62 -15.65
CA LEU A 403 -22.16 -10.91 -16.27
C LEU A 403 -22.05 -12.10 -15.29
N SER A 404 -22.01 -11.84 -13.97
CA SER A 404 -21.75 -12.82 -12.90
C SER A 404 -22.65 -14.06 -12.87
N LYS A 405 -23.82 -14.06 -13.53
CA LYS A 405 -24.85 -15.10 -13.35
C LYS A 405 -25.20 -15.93 -14.58
N ASN A 406 -24.63 -15.67 -15.77
CA ASN A 406 -25.04 -16.40 -16.98
C ASN A 406 -23.90 -16.56 -18.01
N LEU A 407 -23.37 -17.80 -18.15
CA LEU A 407 -22.26 -18.14 -19.06
C LEU A 407 -22.60 -17.90 -20.55
N GLU A 408 -23.86 -18.00 -20.94
CA GLU A 408 -24.31 -17.71 -22.30
C GLU A 408 -24.39 -16.21 -22.59
N LYS A 409 -24.88 -15.41 -21.61
CA LYS A 409 -24.84 -13.94 -21.71
C LYS A 409 -23.39 -13.43 -21.72
N LEU A 410 -22.48 -14.10 -20.98
CA LEU A 410 -21.05 -13.81 -20.95
C LEU A 410 -20.44 -13.82 -22.36
N ARG A 411 -20.65 -14.88 -23.15
CA ARG A 411 -20.06 -14.97 -24.51
C ARG A 411 -20.64 -13.97 -25.51
N ARG A 412 -21.94 -13.67 -25.44
CA ARG A 412 -22.61 -12.77 -26.40
C ARG A 412 -22.29 -11.28 -26.16
N ARG A 413 -22.10 -10.85 -24.91
CA ARG A 413 -21.84 -9.44 -24.53
C ARG A 413 -20.43 -9.15 -24.05
N GLN A 414 -19.49 -10.10 -24.20
CA GLN A 414 -18.08 -9.87 -23.85
C GLN A 414 -17.45 -8.76 -24.70
N SER A 415 -17.87 -8.64 -25.97
CA SER A 415 -17.48 -7.54 -26.86
C SER A 415 -17.88 -6.19 -26.30
N ASP A 416 -19.08 -6.10 -25.75
CA ASP A 416 -19.67 -4.84 -25.26
C ASP A 416 -18.98 -4.42 -23.96
N VAL A 417 -18.71 -5.37 -23.05
CA VAL A 417 -17.90 -5.13 -21.86
C VAL A 417 -16.53 -4.59 -22.24
N ARG A 418 -15.90 -5.22 -23.25
CA ARG A 418 -14.58 -4.80 -23.71
C ARG A 418 -14.62 -3.44 -24.38
N SER A 419 -15.69 -3.11 -25.10
CA SER A 419 -15.92 -1.81 -25.74
C SER A 419 -16.11 -0.69 -24.71
N THR A 420 -16.99 -0.88 -23.71
CA THR A 420 -17.16 0.09 -22.63
C THR A 420 -15.88 0.24 -21.80
N ALA A 421 -15.20 -0.87 -21.49
CA ALA A 421 -13.91 -0.81 -20.80
C ALA A 421 -12.85 -0.07 -21.64
N PHE A 422 -12.83 -0.29 -22.96
CA PHE A 422 -11.92 0.41 -23.87
C PHE A 422 -12.22 1.90 -23.88
N MET A 423 -13.48 2.30 -24.09
CA MET A 423 -13.86 3.71 -24.18
C MET A 423 -13.56 4.47 -22.89
N LEU A 424 -13.93 3.93 -21.72
CA LEU A 424 -13.64 4.56 -20.43
C LEU A 424 -12.14 4.62 -20.12
N SER A 425 -11.39 3.56 -20.47
CA SER A 425 -9.94 3.56 -20.30
C SER A 425 -9.26 4.56 -21.24
N VAL A 426 -9.66 4.60 -22.52
CA VAL A 426 -9.11 5.56 -23.49
C VAL A 426 -9.43 6.97 -23.06
N LEU A 427 -10.68 7.27 -22.67
CA LEU A 427 -11.09 8.59 -22.19
C LEU A 427 -10.16 9.07 -21.07
N PHE A 428 -10.04 8.28 -20.00
CA PHE A 428 -9.24 8.64 -18.82
C PHE A 428 -7.76 8.86 -19.15
N PHE A 429 -7.14 7.92 -19.88
CA PHE A 429 -5.70 8.01 -20.16
C PHE A 429 -5.36 8.97 -21.31
N SER A 430 -6.27 9.17 -22.27
CA SER A 430 -6.10 10.19 -23.33
C SER A 430 -6.26 11.61 -22.78
N GLU A 431 -7.18 11.81 -21.83
CA GLU A 431 -7.30 13.06 -21.08
C GLU A 431 -6.03 13.31 -20.29
N TRP A 432 -5.54 12.30 -19.57
CA TRP A 432 -4.32 12.45 -18.79
C TRP A 432 -3.11 12.77 -19.68
N ALA A 433 -2.96 12.08 -20.82
CA ALA A 433 -1.94 12.37 -21.80
C ALA A 433 -2.08 13.79 -22.38
N PHE A 434 -3.31 14.21 -22.70
CA PHE A 434 -3.57 15.52 -23.28
C PHE A 434 -3.31 16.65 -22.29
N LEU A 435 -3.76 16.51 -21.03
CA LEU A 435 -3.48 17.47 -19.96
C LEU A 435 -1.98 17.58 -19.70
N HIS A 436 -1.27 16.46 -19.69
CA HIS A 436 0.19 16.45 -19.55
C HIS A 436 0.88 17.15 -20.73
N ALA A 437 0.42 16.93 -21.97
CA ALA A 437 0.94 17.64 -23.15
C ALA A 437 0.66 19.14 -23.11
N VAL A 438 -0.51 19.55 -22.63
CA VAL A 438 -0.84 20.97 -22.45
C VAL A 438 0.02 21.59 -21.35
N GLU A 439 0.27 20.87 -20.26
CA GLU A 439 1.17 21.27 -19.19
C GLU A 439 2.61 21.43 -19.69
N ASP A 440 3.13 20.49 -20.48
CA ASP A 440 4.46 20.61 -21.07
C ASP A 440 4.54 21.82 -22.02
N ALA A 441 3.53 22.02 -22.87
CA ALA A 441 3.50 23.07 -23.89
C ALA A 441 3.31 24.48 -23.32
N VAL A 442 2.32 24.66 -22.43
CA VAL A 442 1.86 25.98 -21.95
C VAL A 442 2.17 26.22 -20.47
N ARG A 443 2.57 25.18 -19.72
CA ARG A 443 2.62 25.16 -18.23
C ARG A 443 1.22 25.22 -17.61
N GLN A 444 1.13 25.07 -16.29
CA GLN A 444 -0.11 25.22 -15.52
C GLN A 444 -0.54 26.71 -15.45
N ALA A 445 -0.86 27.29 -16.60
CA ALA A 445 -1.27 28.68 -16.78
C ALA A 445 -2.75 28.76 -17.19
N LEU A 446 -3.14 29.75 -18.01
CA LEU A 446 -4.55 30.00 -18.35
C LEU A 446 -5.17 28.86 -19.19
N ILE A 447 -4.53 28.48 -20.30
CA ILE A 447 -5.07 27.47 -21.23
C ILE A 447 -5.25 26.10 -20.57
N TYR A 448 -4.29 25.68 -19.75
CA TYR A 448 -4.33 24.39 -19.03
C TYR A 448 -5.61 24.28 -18.18
N ASN A 449 -5.90 25.29 -17.39
CA ASN A 449 -7.04 25.26 -16.49
C ASN A 449 -8.39 25.38 -17.21
N LEU A 450 -8.45 26.11 -18.32
CA LEU A 450 -9.62 26.17 -19.19
C LEU A 450 -9.92 24.80 -19.81
N ILE A 451 -8.89 24.14 -20.36
CA ILE A 451 -9.00 22.80 -20.93
C ILE A 451 -9.45 21.78 -19.86
N PHE A 452 -8.83 21.81 -18.68
CA PHE A 452 -9.20 20.94 -17.56
C PHE A 452 -10.68 21.03 -17.21
N ASN A 453 -11.22 22.24 -17.09
CA ASN A 453 -12.64 22.45 -16.81
C ASN A 453 -13.54 21.91 -17.92
N ILE A 454 -13.18 22.12 -19.20
CA ILE A 454 -13.95 21.59 -20.34
C ILE A 454 -13.99 20.06 -20.31
N ILE A 455 -12.87 19.41 -20.03
CA ILE A 455 -12.79 17.95 -20.03
C ILE A 455 -13.68 17.35 -18.93
N ILE A 456 -13.76 17.97 -17.75
CA ILE A 456 -14.67 17.53 -16.67
C ILE A 456 -16.11 17.44 -17.17
N TYR A 457 -16.60 18.45 -17.91
CA TYR A 457 -17.97 18.43 -18.44
C TYR A 457 -18.16 17.36 -19.52
N ILE A 458 -17.17 17.17 -20.41
CA ILE A 458 -17.20 16.12 -21.44
C ILE A 458 -17.24 14.73 -20.79
N ASN A 459 -16.46 14.50 -19.72
CA ASN A 459 -16.41 13.23 -19.00
C ASN A 459 -17.75 12.85 -18.38
N ILE A 460 -18.47 13.81 -17.79
CA ILE A 460 -19.81 13.57 -17.23
C ILE A 460 -20.76 13.06 -18.31
N ILE A 461 -20.71 13.64 -19.51
CA ILE A 461 -21.57 13.26 -20.64
C ILE A 461 -21.21 11.85 -21.12
N ILE A 462 -19.92 11.54 -21.31
CA ILE A 462 -19.49 10.23 -21.83
C ILE A 462 -19.79 9.11 -20.83
N ILE A 463 -19.55 9.33 -19.53
CA ILE A 463 -19.90 8.36 -18.49
C ILE A 463 -21.41 8.12 -18.44
N ALA A 464 -22.22 9.16 -18.62
CA ALA A 464 -23.68 9.04 -18.70
C ALA A 464 -24.13 8.19 -19.89
N VAL A 465 -23.53 8.41 -21.07
CA VAL A 465 -23.82 7.63 -22.29
C VAL A 465 -23.41 6.16 -22.15
N GLU A 466 -22.22 5.90 -21.62
CA GLU A 466 -21.74 4.53 -21.41
C GLU A 466 -22.55 3.78 -20.34
N SER A 467 -22.90 4.45 -19.24
CA SER A 467 -23.70 3.85 -18.17
C SER A 467 -25.10 3.47 -18.66
N ARG A 468 -25.68 4.26 -19.58
CA ARG A 468 -27.00 4.00 -20.17
C ARG A 468 -27.06 2.69 -20.96
N LYS A 469 -25.96 2.28 -21.62
CA LYS A 469 -25.88 1.00 -22.35
C LYS A 469 -26.17 -0.21 -21.47
N TRP A 470 -25.90 -0.10 -20.17
CA TRP A 470 -26.01 -1.18 -19.18
C TRP A 470 -27.21 -1.01 -18.24
N LYS A 471 -28.23 -0.21 -18.61
CA LYS A 471 -29.40 0.11 -17.78
C LYS A 471 -30.05 -1.15 -17.17
N VAL A 472 -30.27 -2.17 -17.97
CA VAL A 472 -31.01 -3.38 -17.55
C VAL A 472 -30.22 -4.14 -16.47
N GLU A 473 -28.92 -4.34 -16.69
CA GLU A 473 -28.03 -5.02 -15.76
C GLU A 473 -27.82 -4.21 -14.47
N LEU A 474 -27.68 -2.89 -14.59
CA LEU A 474 -27.51 -2.01 -13.44
C LEU A 474 -28.75 -1.99 -12.54
N LEU A 475 -29.94 -2.02 -13.13
CA LEU A 475 -31.19 -2.14 -12.38
C LEU A 475 -31.27 -3.50 -11.67
N GLU A 476 -30.98 -4.61 -12.37
CA GLU A 476 -31.01 -5.96 -11.78
C GLU A 476 -30.08 -6.09 -10.56
N LEU A 477 -28.85 -5.57 -10.66
CA LEU A 477 -27.88 -5.58 -9.56
C LEU A 477 -28.29 -4.67 -8.39
N SER A 478 -28.94 -3.55 -8.71
CA SER A 478 -29.31 -2.54 -7.71
C SER A 478 -30.40 -3.00 -6.74
N LYS A 479 -31.18 -4.02 -7.13
CA LYS A 479 -32.26 -4.62 -6.32
C LYS A 479 -31.79 -5.07 -4.93
N HIS A 480 -30.51 -5.42 -4.78
CA HIS A 480 -29.97 -5.95 -3.52
C HIS A 480 -29.72 -4.88 -2.45
N TRP A 481 -29.53 -3.61 -2.82
CA TRP A 481 -29.20 -2.54 -1.87
C TRP A 481 -30.18 -1.35 -1.93
N LEU A 482 -30.95 -1.20 -3.01
CA LEU A 482 -32.01 -0.18 -3.09
C LEU A 482 -33.31 -0.62 -2.41
N ASN A 483 -33.99 0.37 -1.82
CA ASN A 483 -35.33 0.20 -1.28
C ASN A 483 -36.35 -0.11 -2.39
N SER A 484 -37.31 -1.00 -2.13
CA SER A 484 -38.31 -1.48 -3.10
C SER A 484 -39.16 -0.37 -3.72
N LYS A 485 -39.40 0.73 -2.99
CA LYS A 485 -40.11 1.91 -3.51
C LYS A 485 -39.31 2.67 -4.58
N ILE A 486 -38.00 2.82 -4.38
CA ILE A 486 -37.13 3.57 -5.30
C ILE A 486 -36.84 2.70 -6.54
N TYR A 487 -36.63 1.40 -6.34
CA TYR A 487 -36.45 0.45 -7.43
C TYR A 487 -37.63 0.46 -8.41
N SER A 488 -38.87 0.32 -7.90
CA SER A 488 -40.07 0.29 -8.74
C SER A 488 -40.36 1.62 -9.46
N TRP A 489 -39.94 2.75 -8.86
CA TRP A 489 -40.02 4.05 -9.52
C TRP A 489 -39.00 4.21 -10.65
N LEU A 490 -37.75 3.77 -10.44
CA LEU A 490 -36.69 3.81 -11.46
C LEU A 490 -37.00 2.87 -12.65
N GLU A 491 -37.57 1.70 -12.39
CA GLU A 491 -37.97 0.74 -13.43
C GLU A 491 -39.10 1.27 -14.33
N ARG A 492 -40.03 2.07 -13.77
CA ARG A 492 -41.13 2.70 -14.51
C ARG A 492 -40.71 3.93 -15.31
N SER A 493 -39.56 4.53 -15.01
CA SER A 493 -39.10 5.74 -15.70
C SER A 493 -38.55 5.43 -17.09
N SER A 494 -39.24 5.92 -18.13
CA SER A 494 -38.85 5.80 -19.55
C SER A 494 -38.25 7.09 -20.12
N ASN A 495 -38.02 8.11 -19.29
CA ASN A 495 -37.51 9.41 -19.76
C ASN A 495 -36.01 9.34 -20.08
N SER A 496 -35.64 9.54 -21.34
CA SER A 496 -34.25 9.42 -21.84
C SER A 496 -33.26 10.39 -21.18
N LEU A 497 -33.71 11.60 -20.81
CA LEU A 497 -32.88 12.57 -20.08
C LEU A 497 -32.66 12.15 -18.62
N PHE A 498 -33.68 11.56 -18.00
CA PHE A 498 -33.59 11.10 -16.62
C PHE A 498 -32.65 9.89 -16.51
N GLU A 499 -32.65 9.00 -17.51
CA GLU A 499 -31.73 7.87 -17.65
C GLU A 499 -30.25 8.27 -17.57
N LEU A 500 -29.88 9.39 -18.21
CA LEU A 500 -28.50 9.89 -18.20
C LEU A 500 -28.02 10.30 -16.80
N ILE A 501 -28.93 10.68 -15.90
CA ILE A 501 -28.60 11.15 -14.55
C ILE A 501 -28.49 9.97 -13.57
N TYR A 502 -29.48 9.05 -13.56
CA TYR A 502 -29.49 7.99 -12.55
C TYR A 502 -28.60 6.78 -12.91
N CYS A 503 -28.36 6.48 -14.19
CA CYS A 503 -27.55 5.32 -14.57
C CYS A 503 -26.09 5.38 -14.02
N PRO A 504 -25.38 6.53 -14.07
CA PRO A 504 -24.06 6.67 -13.44
C PRO A 504 -24.09 6.49 -11.91
N ILE A 505 -25.16 6.93 -11.26
CA ILE A 505 -25.35 6.77 -9.80
C ILE A 505 -25.54 5.29 -9.47
N LEU A 506 -26.36 4.57 -10.24
CA LEU A 506 -26.54 3.13 -10.08
C LEU A 506 -25.25 2.36 -10.37
N PHE A 507 -24.50 2.74 -11.41
CA PHE A 507 -23.20 2.15 -11.73
C PHE A 507 -22.25 2.26 -10.54
N SER A 508 -22.11 3.47 -9.98
CA SER A 508 -21.24 3.75 -8.83
C SER A 508 -21.71 3.01 -7.58
N GLY A 509 -23.02 3.04 -7.27
CA GLY A 509 -23.60 2.36 -6.11
C GLY A 509 -23.44 0.84 -6.16
N ASN A 510 -23.60 0.24 -7.34
CA ASN A 510 -23.39 -1.21 -7.52
C ASN A 510 -21.92 -1.62 -7.31
N ILE A 511 -20.95 -0.81 -7.75
CA ILE A 511 -19.53 -1.05 -7.46
C ILE A 511 -19.27 -1.04 -5.95
N ILE A 512 -19.82 -0.04 -5.23
CA ILE A 512 -19.69 0.09 -3.78
C ILE A 512 -20.30 -1.13 -3.06
N TYR A 513 -21.52 -1.52 -3.43
CA TYR A 513 -22.19 -2.70 -2.85
C TYR A 513 -21.37 -3.98 -3.06
N LEU A 514 -20.81 -4.18 -4.26
CA LEU A 514 -19.99 -5.35 -4.55
C LEU A 514 -18.67 -5.35 -3.77
N PHE A 515 -18.08 -4.18 -3.54
CA PHE A 515 -16.91 -4.05 -2.68
C PHE A 515 -17.23 -4.45 -1.23
N PHE A 516 -18.32 -3.93 -0.66
CA PHE A 516 -18.73 -4.26 0.70
C PHE A 516 -19.13 -5.73 0.88
N SER A 517 -19.83 -6.32 -0.09
CA SER A 517 -20.18 -7.74 -0.04
C SER A 517 -18.95 -8.65 -0.15
N TRP A 518 -17.99 -8.30 -1.01
CA TRP A 518 -16.69 -8.98 -1.05
C TRP A 518 -15.92 -8.84 0.27
N LEU A 519 -15.89 -7.63 0.84
CA LEU A 519 -15.21 -7.35 2.11
C LEU A 519 -15.85 -8.13 3.26
N TYR A 520 -17.18 -8.20 3.32
CA TYR A 520 -17.90 -9.01 4.32
C TYR A 520 -17.61 -10.52 4.16
N GLN A 521 -17.66 -11.03 2.93
CA GLN A 521 -17.27 -12.43 2.65
C GLN A 521 -15.81 -12.73 2.97
N TRP A 522 -14.93 -11.74 2.84
CA TRP A 522 -13.53 -11.89 3.20
C TRP A 522 -13.34 -11.91 4.72
N ILE A 523 -13.93 -10.96 5.45
CA ILE A 523 -13.86 -10.87 6.92
C ILE A 523 -14.48 -12.10 7.59
N SER A 524 -15.62 -12.58 7.11
CA SER A 524 -16.32 -13.75 7.67
C SER A 524 -15.55 -15.07 7.58
N ARG A 525 -14.48 -15.13 6.77
CA ARG A 525 -13.57 -16.30 6.71
C ARG A 525 -12.63 -16.36 7.92
N PHE A 526 -12.42 -15.24 8.61
CA PHE A 526 -11.55 -15.17 9.78
C PHE A 526 -12.35 -15.44 11.07
N GLU A 527 -11.71 -16.08 12.06
CA GLU A 527 -12.33 -16.44 13.35
C GLU A 527 -12.88 -15.23 14.10
N ILE A 528 -12.18 -14.09 14.06
CA ILE A 528 -12.61 -12.81 14.64
C ILE A 528 -13.92 -12.34 13.99
N GLY A 529 -14.04 -12.47 12.67
CA GLY A 529 -15.27 -12.14 11.94
C GLY A 529 -16.44 -13.04 12.33
N LYS A 530 -16.18 -14.33 12.60
CA LYS A 530 -17.20 -15.26 13.13
C LYS A 530 -17.65 -14.85 14.54
N GLN A 531 -16.72 -14.53 15.44
CA GLN A 531 -17.02 -14.08 16.80
C GLN A 531 -17.86 -12.80 16.83
N LEU A 532 -17.48 -11.78 16.05
CA LEU A 532 -18.24 -10.53 15.96
C LEU A 532 -19.65 -10.76 15.41
N SER A 533 -19.79 -11.60 14.39
CA SER A 533 -21.10 -11.92 13.83
C SER A 533 -22.00 -12.66 14.83
N SER A 534 -21.43 -13.55 15.66
CA SER A 534 -22.20 -14.24 16.70
C SER A 534 -22.63 -13.31 17.82
N GLU A 535 -21.82 -12.32 18.20
CA GLU A 535 -22.19 -11.32 19.22
C GLU A 535 -23.29 -10.37 18.72
N LEU A 536 -23.21 -9.93 17.46
CA LEU A 536 -24.29 -9.17 16.84
C LEU A 536 -25.59 -9.98 16.75
N LEU A 537 -25.49 -11.27 16.43
CA LEU A 537 -26.64 -12.17 16.37
C LEU A 537 -27.23 -12.41 17.76
N LYS A 538 -26.41 -12.62 18.78
CA LYS A 538 -26.84 -12.71 20.19
C LYS A 538 -27.62 -11.48 20.61
N ARG A 539 -27.09 -10.26 20.38
CA ARG A 539 -27.78 -9.00 20.72
C ARG A 539 -29.15 -8.88 20.03
N ARG A 540 -29.22 -9.20 18.74
CA ARG A 540 -30.48 -9.18 18.00
C ARG A 540 -31.48 -10.22 18.51
N LEU A 541 -31.00 -11.38 18.99
CA LEU A 541 -31.85 -12.41 19.60
C LEU A 541 -32.31 -11.98 21.01
N GLU A 542 -31.46 -11.36 21.82
CA GLU A 542 -31.84 -10.79 23.12
C GLU A 542 -32.89 -9.68 22.97
N GLU A 543 -32.78 -8.83 21.96
CA GLU A 543 -33.77 -7.79 21.62
C GLU A 543 -35.09 -8.37 21.11
N ALA A 544 -35.05 -9.49 20.37
CA ALA A 544 -36.23 -10.15 19.83
C ALA A 544 -36.96 -11.04 20.85
N ASN A 545 -36.28 -11.52 21.89
CA ASN A 545 -36.77 -12.50 22.85
C ASN A 545 -37.43 -11.90 24.10
N GLY A 546 -38.02 -10.71 24.02
CA GLY A 546 -38.88 -10.20 25.10
C GLY A 546 -40.04 -11.18 25.38
N ASP A 547 -39.96 -11.89 26.51
CA ASP A 547 -41.02 -12.71 27.15
C ASP A 547 -41.53 -13.98 26.43
N ASN A 548 -40.69 -14.73 25.72
CA ASN A 548 -41.05 -16.10 25.30
C ASN A 548 -40.77 -17.13 26.41
N ILE A 549 -41.80 -17.46 27.18
CA ILE A 549 -41.81 -18.50 28.22
C ILE A 549 -41.56 -19.89 27.59
N LYS A 550 -40.65 -20.68 28.19
CA LYS A 550 -40.34 -22.08 27.83
C LYS A 550 -41.62 -22.94 27.83
N LEU A 551 -42.31 -23.05 26.69
CA LEU A 551 -43.41 -23.97 26.47
C LEU A 551 -42.86 -25.28 25.90
N GLY A 552 -42.31 -26.13 26.77
CA GLY A 552 -41.80 -27.46 26.40
C GLY A 552 -41.69 -28.37 27.62
N LYS A 553 -41.85 -29.69 27.43
CA LYS A 553 -41.59 -30.67 28.50
C LYS A 553 -40.08 -30.80 28.71
N GLU A 554 -39.67 -31.11 29.95
CA GLU A 554 -38.27 -31.42 30.29
C GLU A 554 -37.77 -32.59 29.41
N LEU A 555 -36.46 -32.57 29.12
CA LEU A 555 -35.80 -33.58 28.30
C LEU A 555 -35.81 -34.94 29.03
N ASP A 556 -35.88 -36.04 28.27
CA ASP A 556 -35.80 -37.37 28.87
C ASP A 556 -34.37 -37.63 29.40
N ASP A 557 -34.26 -38.26 30.58
CA ASP A 557 -32.98 -38.60 31.22
C ASP A 557 -31.96 -39.32 30.32
N PRO A 558 -32.35 -40.27 29.43
CA PRO A 558 -31.41 -40.90 28.51
C PRO A 558 -30.77 -39.91 27.52
N TYR A 559 -31.52 -38.90 27.08
CA TYR A 559 -30.99 -37.88 26.17
C TYR A 559 -29.99 -36.97 26.88
N VAL A 560 -30.28 -36.58 28.13
CA VAL A 560 -29.38 -35.76 28.94
C VAL A 560 -28.05 -36.51 29.18
N LYS A 561 -28.10 -37.82 29.47
CA LYS A 561 -26.90 -38.66 29.67
C LYS A 561 -25.94 -38.68 28.48
N LEU A 562 -26.44 -38.63 27.25
CA LEU A 562 -25.60 -38.56 26.04
C LEU A 562 -24.70 -37.31 26.02
N PHE A 563 -25.04 -36.27 26.77
CA PHE A 563 -24.31 -35.00 26.84
C PHE A 563 -23.73 -34.71 28.23
N SER A 564 -24.19 -35.39 29.29
CA SER A 564 -23.78 -35.13 30.68
C SER A 564 -22.75 -36.12 31.25
N GLU A 565 -22.50 -37.27 30.61
CA GLU A 565 -21.59 -38.27 31.16
C GLU A 565 -20.11 -37.91 31.02
N ILE A 566 -19.46 -37.79 32.18
CA ILE A 566 -18.02 -37.70 32.41
C ILE A 566 -17.52 -39.12 32.71
N ASP A 567 -16.90 -39.73 31.69
CA ASP A 567 -16.09 -40.95 31.69
C ASP A 567 -16.64 -42.28 32.33
N PRO A 568 -16.33 -43.44 31.70
CA PRO A 568 -15.61 -43.58 30.44
C PRO A 568 -16.55 -43.32 29.25
N ILE A 569 -16.16 -42.36 28.40
CA ILE A 569 -16.86 -42.08 27.13
C ILE A 569 -16.71 -43.29 26.21
N ASP A 570 -17.82 -43.76 25.66
CA ASP A 570 -17.85 -44.80 24.62
C ASP A 570 -16.83 -44.46 23.51
N PRO A 571 -15.91 -45.38 23.15
CA PRO A 571 -14.95 -45.18 22.07
C PRO A 571 -15.57 -44.65 20.77
N THR A 572 -16.83 -44.99 20.49
CA THR A 572 -17.57 -44.56 19.30
C THR A 572 -17.91 -43.06 19.29
N LEU A 573 -17.97 -42.43 20.45
CA LEU A 573 -18.26 -41.00 20.64
C LEU A 573 -17.00 -40.12 20.63
N ARG A 574 -15.81 -40.71 20.51
CA ARG A 574 -14.53 -39.96 20.50
C ARG A 574 -14.37 -39.17 19.20
N MET A 575 -13.91 -37.93 19.34
CA MET A 575 -13.64 -37.02 18.23
C MET A 575 -12.13 -36.96 17.94
N THR A 576 -11.77 -37.02 16.65
CA THR A 576 -10.40 -36.75 16.20
C THR A 576 -10.30 -35.27 15.82
N LEU A 577 -9.45 -34.52 16.53
CA LEU A 577 -9.23 -33.10 16.26
C LEU A 577 -8.35 -32.88 15.03
N SER A 578 -8.60 -31.79 14.30
CA SER A 578 -7.88 -31.43 13.07
C SER A 578 -6.37 -31.22 13.29
N LYS A 579 -5.99 -30.60 14.41
CA LYS A 579 -4.60 -30.44 14.87
C LYS A 579 -4.32 -31.45 15.98
N SER A 580 -4.45 -32.75 15.72
CA SER A 580 -4.64 -33.73 16.81
C SER A 580 -3.51 -33.68 17.87
N PRO A 581 -3.79 -33.19 19.10
CA PRO A 581 -2.83 -33.27 20.21
C PRO A 581 -2.53 -34.72 20.58
N PHE A 582 -3.50 -35.62 20.34
CA PHE A 582 -3.34 -37.07 20.49
C PHE A 582 -2.16 -37.63 19.68
N GLN A 583 -2.06 -37.32 18.37
CA GLN A 583 -0.94 -37.84 17.56
C GLN A 583 0.41 -37.30 18.03
N LYS A 584 0.46 -36.05 18.52
CA LYS A 584 1.69 -35.50 19.10
C LYS A 584 2.10 -36.26 20.35
N CYS A 585 1.15 -36.52 21.26
CA CYS A 585 1.43 -37.32 22.46
C CYS A 585 1.91 -38.73 22.10
N VAL A 586 1.23 -39.39 21.15
CA VAL A 586 1.63 -40.73 20.67
C VAL A 586 3.04 -40.70 20.09
N PHE A 587 3.35 -39.71 19.24
CA PHE A 587 4.67 -39.54 18.64
C PHE A 587 5.79 -39.43 19.69
N HIS A 588 5.61 -38.58 20.71
CA HIS A 588 6.63 -38.41 21.76
C HIS A 588 6.79 -39.66 22.63
N VAL A 589 5.70 -40.34 22.97
CA VAL A 589 5.75 -41.61 23.73
C VAL A 589 6.44 -42.70 22.91
N ASP A 590 6.17 -42.79 21.60
CA ASP A 590 6.83 -43.76 20.73
C ASP A 590 8.33 -43.44 20.52
N GLU A 591 8.70 -42.17 20.33
CA GLU A 591 10.11 -41.76 20.21
C GLU A 591 10.94 -42.14 21.45
N TRP A 592 10.38 -41.94 22.64
CA TRP A 592 10.98 -42.40 23.91
C TRP A 592 11.00 -43.93 24.01
N ARG A 593 9.93 -44.60 23.61
CA ARG A 593 9.83 -46.07 23.64
C ARG A 593 10.89 -46.74 22.76
N PHE A 594 11.24 -46.13 21.63
CA PHE A 594 12.26 -46.60 20.70
C PHE A 594 13.66 -46.00 20.96
N ASP A 595 13.86 -45.35 22.11
CA ASP A 595 15.13 -44.73 22.53
C ASP A 595 15.73 -43.75 21.51
N LYS A 596 14.88 -43.07 20.74
CA LYS A 596 15.29 -42.06 19.75
C LYS A 596 15.43 -40.66 20.35
N ASN A 597 14.60 -40.36 21.34
CA ASN A 597 14.63 -39.10 22.08
C ASN A 597 14.70 -39.41 23.59
N PRO A 598 15.66 -38.82 24.33
CA PRO A 598 15.76 -38.99 25.78
C PRO A 598 14.67 -38.27 26.59
N ASP A 599 13.83 -37.43 25.97
CA ASP A 599 12.73 -36.76 26.69
C ASP A 599 11.76 -37.80 27.28
N ASP A 600 11.56 -37.78 28.60
CA ASP A 600 10.74 -38.72 29.37
C ASP A 600 9.47 -38.06 29.94
N LEU A 601 9.14 -36.84 29.51
CA LEU A 601 8.04 -36.03 30.04
C LEU A 601 7.22 -35.34 28.96
N ILE A 602 5.90 -35.39 29.08
CA ILE A 602 4.94 -34.52 28.37
C ILE A 602 4.04 -33.83 29.39
N LEU A 603 3.88 -32.51 29.23
CA LEU A 603 2.88 -31.73 29.95
C LEU A 603 1.74 -31.34 29.01
N LEU A 604 0.55 -31.91 29.25
CA LEU A 604 -0.69 -31.53 28.57
C LEU A 604 -1.40 -30.44 29.37
N TYR A 605 -1.76 -29.33 28.73
CA TYR A 605 -2.52 -28.27 29.40
C TYR A 605 -3.62 -27.66 28.53
N GLY A 606 -4.58 -27.02 29.19
CA GLY A 606 -5.71 -26.35 28.55
C GLY A 606 -6.81 -26.03 29.54
N ASN A 607 -7.83 -25.30 29.09
CA ASN A 607 -8.98 -24.92 29.91
C ASN A 607 -9.79 -26.14 30.42
N LEU A 608 -10.54 -25.94 31.50
CA LEU A 608 -11.54 -26.92 31.96
C LEU A 608 -12.54 -27.20 30.84
N GLY A 609 -12.90 -28.48 30.63
CA GLY A 609 -13.88 -28.88 29.62
C GLY A 609 -13.37 -29.02 28.18
N ILE A 610 -12.09 -28.71 27.90
CA ILE A 610 -11.51 -28.78 26.54
C ILE A 610 -11.24 -30.22 26.03
N GLY A 611 -11.33 -31.23 26.92
CA GLY A 611 -11.12 -32.64 26.58
C GLY A 611 -9.78 -33.27 27.00
N LYS A 612 -9.09 -32.69 28.01
CA LYS A 612 -7.81 -33.23 28.54
C LYS A 612 -7.94 -34.68 29.02
N SER A 613 -8.84 -34.95 29.97
CA SER A 613 -9.03 -36.30 30.53
C SER A 613 -9.49 -37.31 29.47
N THR A 614 -10.35 -36.89 28.52
CA THR A 614 -10.75 -37.74 27.37
C THR A 614 -9.55 -38.12 26.50
N LEU A 615 -8.63 -37.19 26.27
CA LEU A 615 -7.39 -37.47 25.53
C LEU A 615 -6.48 -38.44 26.29
N LEU A 616 -6.32 -38.25 27.60
CA LEU A 616 -5.52 -39.16 28.44
C LEU A 616 -6.12 -40.57 28.49
N SER A 617 -7.45 -40.70 28.61
CA SER A 617 -8.16 -41.98 28.52
C SER A 617 -7.96 -42.64 27.15
N ALA A 618 -7.85 -41.86 26.07
CA ALA A 618 -7.54 -42.38 24.74
C ALA A 618 -6.08 -42.84 24.63
N LEU A 619 -5.12 -42.13 25.23
CA LEU A 619 -3.71 -42.54 25.27
C LEU A 619 -3.53 -43.83 26.07
N GLU A 620 -4.19 -43.92 27.22
CA GLU A 620 -4.23 -45.14 28.03
C GLU A 620 -4.70 -46.32 27.20
N SER A 621 -5.86 -46.19 26.52
CA SER A 621 -6.41 -47.25 25.66
C SER A 621 -5.45 -47.64 24.51
N HIS A 622 -4.70 -46.68 23.97
CA HIS A 622 -3.80 -46.90 22.82
C HIS A 622 -2.54 -47.68 23.21
N PHE A 623 -1.94 -47.36 24.36
CA PHE A 623 -0.67 -47.95 24.81
C PHE A 623 -0.82 -49.15 25.74
N GLN A 624 -2.04 -49.45 26.22
CA GLN A 624 -2.28 -50.57 27.15
C GLN A 624 -1.81 -51.94 26.61
N GLN A 625 -1.77 -52.11 25.28
CA GLN A 625 -1.29 -53.36 24.65
C GLN A 625 0.23 -53.39 24.43
N THR A 626 0.92 -52.25 24.53
CA THR A 626 2.32 -52.10 24.12
C THR A 626 3.26 -51.70 25.26
N LEU A 627 2.73 -51.07 26.31
CA LEU A 627 3.44 -50.59 27.49
C LEU A 627 2.66 -50.96 28.76
N VAL A 628 3.35 -50.95 29.90
CA VAL A 628 2.65 -50.92 31.20
C VAL A 628 2.10 -49.50 31.37
N VAL A 629 0.78 -49.32 31.44
CA VAL A 629 0.18 -48.00 31.65
C VAL A 629 -0.37 -47.91 33.07
N ARG A 630 0.05 -46.89 33.81
CA ARG A 630 -0.48 -46.57 35.14
C ARG A 630 -1.06 -45.17 35.12
N LYS A 631 -2.38 -45.06 35.30
CA LYS A 631 -3.10 -43.77 35.31
C LYS A 631 -3.63 -43.45 36.70
N VAL A 632 -3.46 -42.19 37.10
CA VAL A 632 -3.89 -41.66 38.39
C VAL A 632 -4.58 -40.33 38.16
N VAL A 633 -5.77 -40.18 38.74
CA VAL A 633 -6.49 -38.90 38.76
C VAL A 633 -6.40 -38.33 40.16
N LEU A 634 -5.70 -37.20 40.32
CA LEU A 634 -5.53 -36.55 41.60
C LEU A 634 -6.78 -35.74 41.93
N LYS A 635 -7.65 -36.27 42.79
CA LYS A 635 -8.95 -35.61 43.12
C LYS A 635 -8.83 -34.63 44.29
N ASP A 636 -8.05 -34.99 45.30
CA ASP A 636 -7.89 -34.20 46.51
C ASP A 636 -6.57 -33.43 46.51
N LYS A 637 -6.50 -32.34 47.29
CA LYS A 637 -5.27 -31.56 47.43
C LYS A 637 -4.22 -32.35 48.21
N ILE A 638 -3.16 -32.76 47.53
CA ILE A 638 -1.99 -33.42 48.14
C ILE A 638 -0.91 -32.36 48.28
N ILE A 639 -0.65 -31.95 49.51
CA ILE A 639 0.21 -30.79 49.78
C ILE A 639 1.59 -31.21 50.27
N HIS A 640 1.66 -32.31 51.04
CA HIS A 640 2.88 -32.76 51.69
C HIS A 640 3.67 -33.77 50.85
N ARG A 641 4.99 -33.67 50.92
CA ARG A 641 5.93 -34.59 50.24
C ARG A 641 5.65 -36.08 50.55
N LYS A 642 5.40 -36.41 51.82
CA LYS A 642 5.14 -37.79 52.26
C LYS A 642 3.89 -38.37 51.60
N ALA A 643 2.79 -37.61 51.57
CA ALA A 643 1.54 -38.04 50.96
C ALA A 643 1.66 -38.25 49.44
N PHE A 644 2.51 -37.45 48.77
CA PHE A 644 2.78 -37.66 47.34
C PHE A 644 3.57 -38.95 47.10
N PHE A 645 4.60 -39.24 47.91
CA PHE A 645 5.32 -40.51 47.84
C PHE A 645 4.45 -41.73 48.18
N GLU A 646 3.53 -41.60 49.15
CA GLU A 646 2.52 -42.64 49.42
C GLU A 646 1.62 -42.88 48.20
N THR A 647 1.23 -41.81 47.50
CA THR A 647 0.45 -41.92 46.26
C THR A 647 1.24 -42.67 45.19
N LEU A 648 2.51 -42.31 44.95
CA LEU A 648 3.37 -43.05 44.01
C LEU A 648 3.57 -44.50 44.44
N SER A 649 3.71 -44.76 45.75
CA SER A 649 3.87 -46.12 46.26
C SER A 649 2.65 -47.00 45.99
N GLN A 650 1.45 -46.44 46.13
CA GLN A 650 0.20 -47.12 45.78
C GLN A 650 0.11 -47.38 44.27
N VAL A 651 0.57 -46.44 43.46
CA VAL A 651 0.48 -46.52 41.99
C VAL A 651 1.41 -47.61 41.46
N PHE A 652 2.64 -47.69 41.95
CA PHE A 652 3.62 -48.68 41.52
C PHE A 652 3.60 -49.99 42.34
N GLU A 653 2.73 -50.10 43.35
CA GLU A 653 2.66 -51.24 44.28
C GLU A 653 4.01 -51.56 44.96
N THR A 654 4.86 -50.55 45.13
CA THR A 654 6.23 -50.66 45.65
C THR A 654 6.50 -49.49 46.59
N GLU A 655 7.24 -49.72 47.67
CA GLU A 655 7.52 -48.66 48.65
C GLU A 655 8.51 -47.62 48.09
N VAL A 656 8.04 -46.39 47.88
CA VAL A 656 8.84 -45.23 47.44
C VAL A 656 8.83 -44.18 48.55
N LYS A 657 9.97 -43.94 49.21
CA LYS A 657 10.09 -42.95 50.30
C LYS A 657 10.96 -41.76 49.95
N SER A 658 11.79 -41.87 48.92
CA SER A 658 12.79 -40.88 48.53
C SER A 658 13.01 -40.84 47.02
N LEU A 659 13.70 -39.80 46.54
CA LEU A 659 14.10 -39.69 45.13
C LEU A 659 14.98 -40.88 44.69
N SER A 660 15.92 -41.30 45.54
CA SER A 660 16.79 -42.45 45.26
C SER A 660 16.04 -43.78 45.17
N ASP A 661 14.92 -43.92 45.89
CA ASP A 661 14.09 -45.12 45.77
C ASP A 661 13.34 -45.13 44.44
N PHE A 662 12.94 -43.95 43.95
CA PHE A 662 12.30 -43.80 42.65
C PHE A 662 13.25 -44.10 41.48
N GLU A 663 14.52 -43.68 41.55
CA GLU A 663 15.55 -44.05 40.56
C GLU A 663 15.81 -45.57 40.53
N LYS A 664 15.83 -46.22 41.69
CA LYS A 664 15.95 -47.69 41.76
C LYS A 664 14.74 -48.37 41.14
N LEU A 665 13.55 -47.81 41.39
CA LEU A 665 12.29 -48.29 40.84
C LEU A 665 12.30 -48.19 39.31
N ASP A 666 12.76 -47.07 38.74
CA ASP A 666 12.93 -46.91 37.28
C ASP A 666 13.83 -47.99 36.68
N LYS A 667 15.02 -48.22 37.24
CA LYS A 667 15.96 -49.25 36.76
C LYS A 667 15.40 -50.68 36.82
N SER A 668 14.49 -50.94 37.77
CA SER A 668 13.84 -52.25 37.92
C SER A 668 12.54 -52.39 37.11
N SER A 669 12.00 -51.28 36.59
CA SER A 669 10.71 -51.24 35.90
C SER A 669 10.86 -51.60 34.42
N LYS A 670 9.81 -52.20 33.85
CA LYS A 670 9.65 -52.24 32.39
C LYS A 670 9.26 -50.86 31.89
N LYS A 671 9.43 -50.59 30.58
CA LYS A 671 8.91 -49.36 29.93
C LYS A 671 7.44 -49.13 30.35
N THR A 672 7.22 -48.11 31.18
CA THR A 672 5.97 -47.79 31.87
C THR A 672 5.56 -46.37 31.55
N LEU A 673 4.34 -46.18 31.08
CA LEU A 673 3.71 -44.87 30.89
C LEU A 673 2.93 -44.50 32.15
N LEU A 674 3.40 -43.50 32.89
CA LEU A 674 2.74 -42.94 34.06
C LEU A 674 1.93 -41.70 33.67
N ILE A 675 0.61 -41.81 33.75
CA ILE A 675 -0.32 -40.71 33.47
C ILE A 675 -0.79 -40.13 34.81
N LEU A 676 -0.42 -38.88 35.09
CA LEU A 676 -0.94 -38.12 36.22
C LEU A 676 -1.89 -37.03 35.72
N ASP A 677 -3.18 -37.24 35.93
CA ASP A 677 -4.23 -36.27 35.64
C ASP A 677 -4.42 -35.30 36.81
N ASP A 678 -4.68 -34.03 36.49
CA ASP A 678 -4.96 -32.94 37.43
C ASP A 678 -3.82 -32.63 38.43
N ILE A 679 -2.59 -32.45 37.94
CA ILE A 679 -1.42 -32.11 38.79
C ILE A 679 -1.57 -30.79 39.56
N HIS A 680 -2.52 -29.94 39.15
CA HIS A 680 -2.89 -28.72 39.88
C HIS A 680 -3.50 -29.03 41.28
N ASN A 681 -3.76 -30.29 41.59
CA ASN A 681 -4.12 -30.77 42.92
C ASN A 681 -2.91 -31.10 43.82
N LEU A 682 -1.68 -31.01 43.32
CA LEU A 682 -0.45 -31.17 44.13
C LEU A 682 -0.01 -29.89 44.87
N TYR A 683 -0.86 -28.86 44.86
CA TYR A 683 -0.55 -27.61 45.53
C TYR A 683 -1.78 -26.90 46.09
N LEU A 684 -1.54 -26.15 47.16
CA LEU A 684 -2.48 -25.20 47.75
C LEU A 684 -1.73 -23.89 47.99
N ASN A 685 -2.32 -22.73 47.68
CA ASN A 685 -1.61 -21.45 47.80
C ASN A 685 -1.62 -20.94 49.26
N VAL A 686 -0.97 -21.70 50.14
CA VAL A 686 -0.77 -21.43 51.56
C VAL A 686 0.71 -21.66 51.92
N VAL A 687 1.13 -21.20 53.10
CA VAL A 687 2.50 -21.47 53.58
C VAL A 687 2.70 -22.98 53.75
N GLY A 688 3.78 -23.52 53.18
CA GLY A 688 4.02 -24.98 53.12
C GLY A 688 3.16 -25.72 52.08
N GLY A 689 2.32 -24.99 51.34
CA GLY A 689 1.32 -25.52 50.41
C GLY A 689 1.85 -26.10 49.09
N LEU A 690 3.17 -26.02 48.85
CA LEU A 690 3.81 -26.33 47.56
C LEU A 690 4.76 -27.54 47.63
N GLU A 691 4.87 -28.23 48.76
CA GLU A 691 5.90 -29.28 48.97
C GLU A 691 5.73 -30.47 48.02
N ALA A 692 4.51 -30.95 47.83
CA ALA A 692 4.21 -32.04 46.90
C ALA A 692 4.52 -31.65 45.44
N TYR A 693 4.11 -30.47 45.00
CA TYR A 693 4.44 -29.97 43.66
C TYR A 693 5.95 -29.79 43.43
N ARG A 694 6.70 -29.29 44.43
CA ARG A 694 8.17 -29.23 44.36
C ARG A 694 8.78 -30.62 44.23
N THR A 695 8.24 -31.59 44.95
CA THR A 695 8.67 -32.99 44.84
C THR A 695 8.39 -33.56 43.45
N LEU A 696 7.27 -33.20 42.82
CA LEU A 696 7.01 -33.56 41.43
C LEU A 696 8.07 -32.97 40.49
N ILE A 697 8.39 -31.68 40.60
CA ILE A 697 9.44 -31.04 39.79
C ILE A 697 10.79 -31.76 39.97
N GLU A 698 11.17 -32.05 41.22
CA GLU A 698 12.40 -32.79 41.54
C GLU A 698 12.42 -34.16 40.85
N LEU A 699 11.31 -34.92 40.91
CA LEU A 699 11.20 -36.23 40.28
C LEU A 699 11.22 -36.18 38.76
N THR A 700 10.55 -35.20 38.16
CA THR A 700 10.54 -35.03 36.69
C THR A 700 11.84 -34.46 36.13
N SER A 701 12.74 -33.98 37.00
CA SER A 701 14.08 -33.53 36.61
C SER A 701 15.10 -34.67 36.60
N LEU A 702 14.74 -35.84 37.12
CA LEU A 702 15.55 -37.05 37.01
C LEU A 702 15.46 -37.56 35.57
N GLN A 703 16.57 -38.00 35.00
CA GLN A 703 16.59 -38.64 33.68
C GLN A 703 16.22 -40.12 33.86
N LEU A 704 15.00 -40.49 33.49
CA LEU A 704 14.50 -41.86 33.64
C LEU A 704 14.59 -42.62 32.32
N GLU A 705 14.94 -43.90 32.39
CA GLU A 705 15.08 -44.75 31.19
C GLU A 705 13.78 -45.53 30.91
N ASN A 706 13.07 -45.95 31.97
CA ASN A 706 11.95 -46.88 31.87
C ASN A 706 10.60 -46.27 32.23
N ILE A 707 10.54 -45.09 32.84
CA ILE A 707 9.29 -44.43 33.19
C ILE A 707 9.11 -43.15 32.37
N PHE A 708 7.97 -43.03 31.71
CA PHE A 708 7.57 -41.82 30.99
C PHE A 708 6.42 -41.11 31.70
N TRP A 709 6.57 -39.81 31.93
CA TRP A 709 5.59 -38.95 32.56
C TRP A 709 4.65 -38.33 31.53
N CYS A 710 3.35 -38.53 31.70
CA CYS A 710 2.32 -37.77 31.01
C CYS A 710 1.49 -37.02 32.04
N LEU A 711 1.75 -35.72 32.16
CA LEU A 711 1.12 -34.86 33.15
C LEU A 711 -0.01 -34.06 32.52
N SER A 712 -1.07 -33.79 33.28
CA SER A 712 -2.16 -32.89 32.89
C SER A 712 -2.33 -31.74 33.87
N CYS A 713 -2.51 -30.52 33.33
CA CYS A 713 -2.73 -29.31 34.14
C CYS A 713 -3.80 -28.40 33.53
N ASN A 714 -4.51 -27.67 34.39
CA ASN A 714 -5.34 -26.55 33.96
C ASN A 714 -4.44 -25.39 33.49
N GLU A 715 -4.83 -24.72 32.41
CA GLU A 715 -4.13 -23.54 31.87
C GLU A 715 -3.93 -22.44 32.92
N ARG A 716 -4.97 -22.13 33.72
CA ARG A 716 -4.91 -21.06 34.74
C ARG A 716 -4.08 -21.43 35.95
N ALA A 717 -4.13 -22.69 36.35
CA ALA A 717 -3.24 -23.22 37.37
C ALA A 717 -1.79 -23.19 36.90
N LEU A 718 -1.53 -23.61 35.66
CA LEU A 718 -0.19 -23.61 35.07
C LEU A 718 0.37 -22.19 34.94
N ALA A 719 -0.44 -21.22 34.49
CA ALA A 719 -0.04 -19.81 34.44
C ALA A 719 0.36 -19.27 35.82
N HIS A 720 -0.40 -19.63 36.87
CA HIS A 720 -0.04 -19.27 38.24
C HIS A 720 1.26 -19.94 38.70
N LEU A 721 1.43 -21.24 38.44
CA LEU A 721 2.63 -21.99 38.80
C LEU A 721 3.87 -21.50 38.05
N ASN A 722 3.75 -21.12 36.77
CA ASN A 722 4.80 -20.46 36.00
C ASN A 722 5.22 -19.12 36.62
N GLY A 723 4.26 -18.37 37.20
CA GLY A 723 4.57 -17.15 37.94
C GLY A 723 5.36 -17.39 39.24
N LEU A 724 5.23 -18.57 39.85
CA LEU A 724 5.93 -18.94 41.09
C LEU A 724 7.30 -19.59 40.84
N PHE A 725 7.41 -20.42 39.80
CA PHE A 725 8.59 -21.26 39.53
C PHE A 725 9.35 -20.90 38.24
N GLY A 726 8.87 -19.91 37.48
CA GLY A 726 9.36 -19.62 36.12
C GLY A 726 8.69 -20.53 35.08
N THR A 727 8.82 -20.19 33.79
CA THR A 727 8.19 -20.97 32.72
C THR A 727 8.85 -22.33 32.51
N ASP A 728 10.13 -22.50 32.83
CA ASP A 728 10.92 -23.66 32.38
C ASP A 728 11.13 -24.71 33.49
N HIS A 729 10.23 -24.77 34.47
CA HIS A 729 10.30 -25.74 35.57
C HIS A 729 9.93 -27.18 35.17
N PHE A 730 9.54 -27.40 33.92
CA PHE A 730 9.43 -28.71 33.28
C PHE A 730 10.25 -28.71 32.01
N THR A 731 11.11 -29.73 31.84
CA THR A 731 12.07 -29.86 30.73
C THR A 731 11.44 -30.46 29.46
N GLY A 732 10.35 -31.23 29.60
CA GLY A 732 9.69 -31.90 28.49
C GLY A 732 8.75 -31.03 27.63
N PRO A 733 8.35 -31.52 26.44
CA PRO A 733 7.39 -30.84 25.57
C PRO A 733 6.06 -30.52 26.27
N LYS A 734 5.60 -29.28 26.07
CA LYS A 734 4.30 -28.79 26.53
C LYS A 734 3.30 -28.78 25.38
N ILE A 735 2.21 -29.54 25.52
CA ILE A 735 1.18 -29.70 24.51
C ILE A 735 -0.08 -28.99 24.97
N GLU A 736 -0.42 -27.90 24.28
CA GLU A 736 -1.67 -27.18 24.50
C GLU A 736 -2.84 -27.83 23.75
N ILE A 737 -3.96 -28.02 24.43
CA ILE A 737 -5.24 -28.30 23.78
C ILE A 737 -5.93 -26.97 23.46
N MET A 738 -5.83 -26.57 22.19
CA MET A 738 -6.47 -25.37 21.65
C MET A 738 -8.01 -25.48 21.68
N SER A 739 -8.68 -24.32 21.64
CA SER A 739 -10.13 -24.23 21.35
C SER A 739 -10.50 -24.97 20.06
N TRP A 740 -11.63 -25.69 20.10
CA TRP A 740 -12.13 -26.44 18.95
C TRP A 740 -12.73 -25.52 17.90
N THR A 741 -12.68 -25.94 16.63
CA THR A 741 -13.29 -25.21 15.51
C THR A 741 -14.82 -25.32 15.52
N ASP A 742 -15.48 -24.47 14.73
CA ASP A 742 -16.94 -24.50 14.56
C ASP A 742 -17.42 -25.85 14.01
N SER A 743 -16.70 -26.41 13.04
CA SER A 743 -17.01 -27.74 12.51
C SER A 743 -16.78 -28.86 13.52
N GLU A 744 -15.75 -28.78 14.36
CA GLU A 744 -15.46 -29.80 15.37
C GLU A 744 -16.53 -29.81 16.48
N ILE A 745 -17.00 -28.64 16.92
CA ILE A 745 -18.12 -28.52 17.86
C ILE A 745 -19.43 -28.99 17.23
N GLN A 746 -19.71 -28.61 15.98
CA GLN A 746 -20.91 -29.09 15.26
C GLN A 746 -20.90 -30.61 15.15
N ASP A 747 -19.79 -31.21 14.71
CA ASP A 747 -19.67 -32.66 14.58
C ASP A 747 -19.83 -33.38 15.91
N LEU A 748 -19.27 -32.85 17.01
CA LEU A 748 -19.44 -33.42 18.35
C LEU A 748 -20.92 -33.51 18.75
N ILE A 749 -21.64 -32.40 18.61
CA ILE A 749 -23.05 -32.30 18.99
C ILE A 749 -23.91 -33.20 18.11
N VAL A 750 -23.70 -33.16 16.79
CA VAL A 750 -24.45 -33.96 15.82
C VAL A 750 -24.20 -35.45 16.03
N ARG A 751 -22.96 -35.89 16.30
CA ARG A 751 -22.64 -37.29 16.57
C ARG A 751 -23.36 -37.81 17.82
N ARG A 752 -23.31 -37.07 18.93
CA ARG A 752 -24.02 -37.42 20.18
C ARG A 752 -25.53 -37.42 19.97
N HIS A 753 -26.06 -36.42 19.28
CA HIS A 753 -27.49 -36.35 18.99
C HIS A 753 -27.96 -37.55 18.15
N ARG A 754 -27.21 -37.98 17.12
CA ARG A 754 -27.59 -39.12 16.25
C ARG A 754 -27.80 -40.44 17.00
N GLN A 755 -27.18 -40.63 18.17
CA GLN A 755 -27.40 -41.82 19.00
C GLN A 755 -28.80 -41.87 19.62
N SER A 756 -29.47 -40.73 19.75
CA SER A 756 -30.78 -40.63 20.40
C SER A 756 -31.97 -40.93 19.49
N LEU A 757 -31.77 -41.05 18.18
CA LEU A 757 -32.80 -41.26 17.14
C LEU A 757 -33.93 -40.21 17.07
N TYR A 758 -33.93 -39.16 17.90
CA TYR A 758 -34.89 -38.07 17.83
C TYR A 758 -34.72 -37.22 16.57
N GLN A 759 -35.81 -36.59 16.10
CA GLN A 759 -35.74 -35.61 15.02
C GLN A 759 -35.47 -34.20 15.56
N LEU A 760 -34.50 -33.51 14.93
CA LEU A 760 -34.14 -32.12 15.23
C LEU A 760 -35.02 -31.12 14.50
N LYS A 761 -35.58 -30.16 15.25
CA LYS A 761 -36.26 -28.99 14.69
C LYS A 761 -35.73 -27.70 15.31
N PHE A 762 -35.32 -26.75 14.49
CA PHE A 762 -34.88 -25.42 14.94
C PHE A 762 -36.05 -24.44 14.96
N ASP A 763 -36.09 -23.58 15.98
CA ASP A 763 -37.12 -22.54 16.10
C ASP A 763 -37.01 -21.47 15.01
N GLN A 764 -38.15 -20.97 14.54
CA GLN A 764 -38.26 -19.93 13.51
C GLN A 764 -37.75 -18.58 14.00
N VAL A 765 -37.65 -18.35 15.31
CA VAL A 765 -37.06 -17.11 15.87
C VAL A 765 -35.60 -16.93 15.41
N ILE A 766 -34.86 -18.04 15.23
CA ILE A 766 -33.49 -18.02 14.69
C ILE A 766 -33.49 -17.57 13.22
N SER A 767 -34.58 -17.85 12.47
CA SER A 767 -34.74 -17.44 11.07
C SER A 767 -35.17 -15.96 10.90
N ALA A 768 -35.89 -15.38 11.85
CA ALA A 768 -36.49 -14.05 11.72
C ALA A 768 -35.48 -12.88 11.83
N VAL A 769 -34.27 -13.13 12.34
CA VAL A 769 -33.22 -12.12 12.59
C VAL A 769 -32.48 -11.68 11.30
N HIS A 770 -32.70 -12.36 10.16
CA HIS A 770 -32.17 -11.98 8.85
C HIS A 770 -33.29 -11.81 7.81
N ARG A 771 -33.87 -10.59 7.72
CA ARG A 771 -34.58 -10.17 6.49
C ARG A 771 -33.54 -9.82 5.42
N GLY A 772 -33.01 -10.82 4.72
CA GLY A 772 -31.98 -10.61 3.71
C GLY A 772 -31.87 -11.68 2.63
N ASP A 773 -32.24 -12.93 2.90
CA ASP A 773 -32.23 -14.00 1.90
C ASP A 773 -33.58 -14.73 1.91
N ILE A 774 -34.43 -14.41 0.93
CA ILE A 774 -35.63 -15.18 0.61
C ILE A 774 -35.18 -16.37 -0.23
N LEU A 775 -34.56 -17.35 0.41
CA LEU A 775 -34.59 -18.76 0.03
C LEU A 775 -34.54 -19.58 1.33
N GLU A 776 -35.74 -19.85 1.84
CA GLU A 776 -36.01 -20.81 2.89
C GLU A 776 -35.33 -22.14 2.58
N SER A 777 -34.26 -22.43 3.30
CA SER A 777 -33.81 -23.79 3.51
C SER A 777 -33.51 -23.92 5.00
N SER A 778 -34.07 -24.95 5.61
CA SER A 778 -33.84 -25.33 7.01
C SER A 778 -32.35 -25.45 7.36
N SER A 779 -31.49 -25.70 6.36
CA SER A 779 -30.03 -25.74 6.48
C SER A 779 -29.38 -24.40 6.84
N GLY A 780 -29.96 -23.27 6.44
CA GLY A 780 -29.41 -21.94 6.76
C GLY A 780 -29.55 -21.59 8.24
N VAL A 781 -30.63 -22.06 8.89
CA VAL A 781 -30.90 -21.84 10.32
C VAL A 781 -29.97 -22.67 11.19
N GLU A 782 -29.74 -23.93 10.82
CA GLU A 782 -28.82 -24.84 11.50
C GLU A 782 -27.39 -24.27 11.54
N VAL A 783 -26.86 -23.82 10.40
CA VAL A 783 -25.52 -23.24 10.32
C VAL A 783 -25.38 -22.00 11.21
N GLN A 784 -26.43 -21.17 11.30
CA GLN A 784 -26.43 -19.99 12.16
C GLN A 784 -26.47 -20.35 13.64
N PHE A 785 -27.29 -21.34 14.02
CA PHE A 785 -27.34 -21.84 15.38
C PHE A 785 -25.98 -22.39 15.82
N PHE A 786 -25.33 -23.23 15.02
CA PHE A 786 -24.00 -23.76 15.37
C PHE A 786 -22.93 -22.67 15.42
N ARG A 787 -23.04 -21.63 14.59
CA ARG A 787 -22.16 -20.46 14.66
C ARG A 787 -22.37 -19.67 15.97
N LEU A 788 -23.61 -19.52 16.42
CA LEU A 788 -23.94 -18.92 17.70
C LEU A 788 -23.42 -19.78 18.86
N LEU A 789 -23.67 -21.09 18.82
CA LEU A 789 -23.21 -22.06 19.81
C LEU A 789 -21.69 -22.06 19.93
N TRP A 790 -20.97 -22.10 18.81
CA TRP A 790 -19.52 -22.02 18.79
C TRP A 790 -19.02 -20.66 19.31
N GLY A 791 -19.65 -19.56 18.88
CA GLY A 791 -19.28 -18.21 19.33
C GLY A 791 -19.40 -18.02 20.84
N GLN A 792 -20.43 -18.62 21.46
CA GLN A 792 -20.69 -18.52 22.90
C GLN A 792 -19.89 -19.53 23.72
N SER A 793 -19.68 -20.75 23.21
CA SER A 793 -18.79 -21.73 23.83
C SER A 793 -17.30 -21.44 23.63
N ARG A 794 -16.95 -20.59 22.64
CA ARG A 794 -15.57 -20.27 22.23
C ARG A 794 -14.72 -21.50 21.93
N GLY A 795 -15.36 -22.53 21.38
CA GLY A 795 -14.71 -23.80 21.08
C GLY A 795 -14.45 -24.69 22.31
N ASN A 796 -15.09 -24.43 23.46
CA ASN A 796 -15.08 -25.35 24.60
C ASN A 796 -16.20 -26.41 24.44
N PRO A 797 -15.86 -27.70 24.26
CA PRO A 797 -16.83 -28.80 24.13
C PRO A 797 -17.81 -28.92 25.29
N SER A 798 -17.35 -28.75 26.54
CA SER A 798 -18.22 -28.89 27.71
C SER A 798 -19.27 -27.78 27.73
N THR A 799 -18.84 -26.54 27.52
CA THR A 799 -19.73 -25.38 27.43
C THR A 799 -20.69 -25.50 26.25
N ALA A 800 -20.23 -25.98 25.10
CA ALA A 800 -21.09 -26.19 23.92
C ALA A 800 -22.20 -27.23 24.18
N GLN A 801 -21.89 -28.32 24.86
CA GLN A 801 -22.87 -29.35 25.22
C GLN A 801 -23.88 -28.85 26.25
N GLU A 802 -23.44 -28.07 27.23
CA GLU A 802 -24.33 -27.45 28.22
C GLU A 802 -25.25 -26.38 27.61
N LEU A 803 -24.73 -25.55 26.69
CA LEU A 803 -25.53 -24.58 25.94
C LEU A 803 -26.53 -25.29 25.03
N TRP A 804 -26.13 -26.40 24.39
CA TRP A 804 -27.03 -27.24 23.61
C TRP A 804 -28.17 -27.80 24.45
N LEU A 805 -27.87 -28.38 25.61
CA LEU A 805 -28.90 -28.89 26.54
C LEU A 805 -29.84 -27.78 27.01
N SER A 806 -29.33 -26.57 27.25
CA SER A 806 -30.19 -25.43 27.64
C SER A 806 -31.13 -24.95 26.53
N ALA A 807 -30.76 -25.17 25.27
CA ALA A 807 -31.55 -24.82 24.10
C ALA A 807 -32.52 -25.94 23.68
N ALA A 808 -32.28 -27.17 24.12
CA ALA A 808 -33.07 -28.32 23.72
C ALA A 808 -34.31 -28.49 24.62
N THR A 809 -35.49 -28.61 24.01
CA THR A 809 -36.75 -28.90 24.70
C THR A 809 -37.51 -30.01 24.00
N LYS A 810 -38.21 -30.85 24.75
CA LYS A 810 -39.01 -31.94 24.16
C LYS A 810 -40.35 -31.40 23.67
N GLU A 811 -40.57 -31.50 22.36
CA GLU A 811 -41.82 -31.07 21.70
C GLU A 811 -42.81 -32.24 21.59
N SER A 812 -42.35 -33.42 21.19
CA SER A 812 -43.17 -34.64 21.05
C SER A 812 -42.38 -35.89 21.45
N ASN A 813 -43.01 -37.07 21.43
CA ASN A 813 -42.33 -38.33 21.79
C ASN A 813 -41.13 -38.67 20.89
N ASN A 814 -41.01 -38.05 19.71
CA ASN A 814 -39.92 -38.33 18.76
C ASN A 814 -39.24 -37.07 18.17
N SER A 815 -39.50 -35.88 18.72
CA SER A 815 -38.88 -34.63 18.25
C SER A 815 -38.36 -33.74 19.38
N ILE A 816 -37.16 -33.20 19.15
CA ILE A 816 -36.51 -32.21 20.00
C ILE A 816 -36.53 -30.87 19.25
N ARG A 817 -37.07 -29.85 19.92
CA ARG A 817 -37.07 -28.48 19.45
C ARG A 817 -35.89 -27.73 20.07
N ILE A 818 -35.14 -27.03 19.23
CA ILE A 818 -34.02 -26.19 19.62
C ILE A 818 -34.46 -24.74 19.60
N THR A 819 -34.42 -24.11 20.76
CA THR A 819 -34.68 -22.69 20.97
C THR A 819 -33.36 -21.93 21.13
N VAL A 820 -33.42 -20.66 21.55
CA VAL A 820 -32.22 -19.87 21.83
C VAL A 820 -31.56 -20.37 23.11
N PRO A 821 -30.23 -20.62 23.13
CA PRO A 821 -29.52 -21.04 24.34
C PRO A 821 -29.62 -20.00 25.46
N GLU A 822 -29.58 -20.47 26.70
CA GLU A 822 -29.54 -19.58 27.86
C GLU A 822 -28.12 -19.06 28.07
N PHE A 823 -27.93 -17.76 27.82
CA PHE A 823 -26.64 -17.11 28.01
C PHE A 823 -26.51 -16.56 29.42
N THR A 824 -25.35 -16.76 30.04
CA THR A 824 -24.99 -16.08 31.29
C THR A 824 -24.87 -14.58 31.04
N ASN A 825 -25.59 -13.77 31.80
CA ASN A 825 -25.57 -12.32 31.65
C ASN A 825 -24.31 -11.73 32.31
N PRO A 826 -23.42 -11.04 31.56
CA PRO A 826 -22.21 -10.45 32.13
C PRO A 826 -22.48 -9.32 33.13
N LYS A 827 -23.66 -8.68 33.08
CA LYS A 827 -24.02 -7.61 34.04
C LYS A 827 -24.08 -8.09 35.48
N THR A 828 -24.42 -9.37 35.71
CA THR A 828 -24.46 -9.95 37.06
C THR A 828 -23.07 -10.09 37.68
N LEU A 829 -22.03 -10.12 36.86
CA LEU A 829 -20.65 -10.27 37.32
C LEU A 829 -19.98 -8.91 37.58
N SER A 830 -20.32 -7.85 36.82
CA SER A 830 -19.69 -6.51 36.99
C SER A 830 -19.89 -5.89 38.38
N ASP A 831 -20.98 -6.28 39.05
CA ASP A 831 -21.42 -5.73 40.33
C ASP A 831 -20.86 -6.52 41.53
N LEU A 832 -20.01 -7.52 41.29
CA LEU A 832 -19.37 -8.31 42.33
C LEU A 832 -18.39 -7.48 43.16
N SER A 833 -18.42 -7.71 44.48
CA SER A 833 -17.43 -7.17 45.40
C SER A 833 -16.03 -7.74 45.13
N ASP A 834 -14.98 -6.97 45.43
CA ASP A 834 -13.61 -7.41 45.25
C ASP A 834 -13.28 -8.66 46.08
N GLU A 835 -13.87 -8.81 47.28
CA GLU A 835 -13.75 -10.02 48.09
C GLU A 835 -14.32 -11.27 47.40
N THR A 836 -15.45 -11.13 46.70
CA THR A 836 -16.02 -12.22 45.91
C THR A 836 -15.13 -12.56 44.71
N LEU A 837 -14.55 -11.55 44.06
CA LEU A 837 -13.61 -11.74 42.96
C LEU A 837 -12.32 -12.43 43.42
N ILE A 838 -11.83 -12.15 44.62
CA ILE A 838 -10.69 -12.86 45.23
C ILE A 838 -11.02 -14.35 45.43
N ILE A 839 -12.21 -14.66 45.95
CA ILE A 839 -12.66 -16.05 46.13
C ILE A 839 -12.74 -16.76 44.78
N TYR A 840 -13.34 -16.14 43.77
CA TYR A 840 -13.46 -16.74 42.44
C TYR A 840 -12.10 -16.88 41.74
N ALA A 841 -11.17 -15.94 41.97
CA ALA A 841 -9.80 -16.06 41.50
C ALA A 841 -9.05 -17.22 42.16
N ALA A 842 -9.26 -17.45 43.47
CA ALA A 842 -8.69 -18.61 44.17
C ALA A 842 -9.23 -19.92 43.59
N ILE A 843 -10.55 -20.01 43.38
CA ILE A 843 -11.18 -21.18 42.73
C ILE A 843 -10.62 -21.37 41.31
N THR A 844 -10.49 -20.29 40.52
CA THR A 844 -9.92 -20.36 39.16
C THR A 844 -8.49 -20.89 39.16
N LYS A 845 -7.64 -20.41 40.06
CA LYS A 845 -6.24 -20.83 40.16
C LYS A 845 -6.13 -22.30 40.52
N HIS A 846 -7.01 -22.81 41.38
CA HIS A 846 -6.95 -24.19 41.87
C HIS A 846 -7.92 -25.16 41.20
N GLU A 847 -8.67 -24.70 40.20
CA GLU A 847 -9.81 -25.34 39.52
C GLU A 847 -11.00 -25.67 40.43
N ALA A 848 -10.77 -26.41 41.52
CA ALA A 848 -11.78 -26.78 42.51
C ALA A 848 -11.24 -26.65 43.94
N LEU A 849 -12.04 -26.08 44.84
CA LEU A 849 -11.67 -25.87 46.25
C LEU A 849 -12.78 -26.27 47.22
N SER A 850 -12.39 -26.79 48.39
CA SER A 850 -13.30 -27.00 49.52
C SER A 850 -13.48 -25.73 50.35
N PHE A 851 -14.48 -25.70 51.23
CA PHE A 851 -14.79 -24.53 52.05
C PHE A 851 -13.60 -24.14 52.94
N ARG A 852 -12.95 -25.17 53.51
CA ARG A 852 -11.78 -25.00 54.37
C ARG A 852 -10.60 -24.43 53.59
N GLU A 853 -10.35 -24.95 52.40
CA GLU A 853 -9.27 -24.47 51.53
C GLU A 853 -9.50 -23.02 51.06
N ILE A 854 -10.73 -22.65 50.70
CA ILE A 854 -11.07 -21.26 50.32
C ILE A 854 -10.77 -20.32 51.49
N ARG A 855 -11.18 -20.69 52.70
CA ARG A 855 -10.90 -19.92 53.92
C ARG A 855 -9.41 -19.78 54.16
N ASP A 856 -8.66 -20.87 54.01
CA ASP A 856 -7.22 -20.89 54.32
C ASP A 856 -6.40 -20.10 53.28
N ILE A 857 -6.81 -20.11 52.00
CA ILE A 857 -6.19 -19.32 50.91
C ILE A 857 -6.56 -17.84 51.03
N CYS A 858 -7.86 -17.53 51.09
CA CYS A 858 -8.32 -16.15 50.95
C CYS A 858 -8.19 -15.35 52.25
N LYS A 859 -8.23 -16.01 53.41
CA LYS A 859 -8.24 -15.39 54.75
C LYS A 859 -9.37 -14.36 54.93
N ILE A 860 -10.49 -14.57 54.23
CA ILE A 860 -11.70 -13.75 54.29
C ILE A 860 -12.65 -14.28 55.38
N PRO A 861 -13.45 -13.43 56.05
CA PRO A 861 -14.46 -13.87 57.00
C PRO A 861 -15.44 -14.91 56.43
N VAL A 862 -15.73 -15.94 57.24
CA VAL A 862 -16.64 -17.05 56.92
C VAL A 862 -18.01 -16.60 56.37
N PRO A 863 -18.67 -15.54 56.89
CA PRO A 863 -19.97 -15.11 56.36
C PRO A 863 -19.90 -14.67 54.90
N ILE A 864 -18.84 -13.96 54.52
CA ILE A 864 -18.63 -13.45 53.17
C ILE A 864 -18.39 -14.62 52.21
N ILE A 865 -17.55 -15.59 52.61
CA ILE A 865 -17.33 -16.80 51.81
C ILE A 865 -18.65 -17.55 51.56
N ARG A 866 -19.49 -17.72 52.58
CA ARG A 866 -20.81 -18.37 52.41
C ARG A 866 -21.73 -17.58 51.49
N GLN A 867 -21.75 -16.25 51.62
CA GLN A 867 -22.56 -15.39 50.77
C GLN A 867 -22.09 -15.43 49.31
N SER A 868 -20.78 -15.35 49.07
CA SER A 868 -20.20 -15.43 47.73
C SER A 868 -20.43 -16.80 47.07
N ILE A 869 -20.29 -17.90 47.82
CA ILE A 869 -20.60 -19.24 47.30
C ILE A 869 -22.08 -19.36 46.95
N LYS A 870 -22.98 -18.94 47.85
CA LYS A 870 -24.42 -18.98 47.61
C LYS A 870 -24.81 -18.12 46.41
N PHE A 871 -24.28 -16.91 46.30
CA PHE A 871 -24.49 -16.04 45.15
C PHE A 871 -24.00 -16.69 43.85
N GLY A 872 -22.85 -17.36 43.90
CA GLY A 872 -22.30 -18.09 42.76
C GLY A 872 -23.15 -19.29 42.33
N GLU A 873 -23.70 -20.05 43.28
CA GLU A 873 -24.60 -21.16 43.02
C GLU A 873 -25.95 -20.67 42.45
N ASP A 874 -26.57 -19.67 43.09
CA ASP A 874 -27.82 -19.06 42.65
C ASP A 874 -27.69 -18.45 41.24
N GLY A 875 -26.51 -17.90 40.93
CA GLY A 875 -26.18 -17.29 39.63
C GLY A 875 -25.66 -18.24 38.55
N MET A 876 -25.57 -19.57 38.81
CA MET A 876 -24.96 -20.56 37.90
C MET A 876 -23.51 -20.22 37.50
N ILE A 877 -22.79 -19.52 38.38
CA ILE A 877 -21.38 -19.17 38.23
C ILE A 877 -20.50 -20.28 38.81
N LEU A 878 -20.91 -20.82 39.95
CA LEU A 878 -20.26 -21.93 40.64
C LEU A 878 -21.12 -23.18 40.57
N GLU A 879 -20.48 -24.33 40.46
CA GLU A 879 -21.12 -25.64 40.60
C GLU A 879 -20.47 -26.44 41.74
N SER A 880 -21.29 -27.20 42.44
CA SER A 880 -20.86 -28.09 43.52
C SER A 880 -20.51 -29.48 42.96
N ILE A 881 -19.28 -29.93 43.22
CA ILE A 881 -18.78 -31.23 42.82
C ILE A 881 -19.06 -32.25 43.94
N LYS A 882 -19.24 -33.52 43.57
CA LYS A 882 -19.24 -34.65 44.52
C LYS A 882 -18.00 -34.54 45.44
N GLY A 883 -18.23 -34.44 46.75
CA GLY A 883 -17.18 -34.23 47.75
C GLY A 883 -17.18 -32.85 48.42
N GLY A 884 -18.15 -31.97 48.11
CA GLY A 884 -18.30 -30.67 48.79
C GLY A 884 -17.25 -29.64 48.40
N ARG A 885 -16.82 -29.68 47.13
CA ARG A 885 -15.87 -28.73 46.52
C ARG A 885 -16.62 -27.90 45.48
N TRP A 886 -16.22 -26.65 45.31
CA TRP A 886 -16.78 -25.74 44.31
C TRP A 886 -15.78 -25.49 43.19
N ARG A 887 -16.29 -25.44 41.96
CA ARG A 887 -15.57 -24.99 40.77
C ARG A 887 -16.42 -24.01 39.97
N ILE A 888 -15.79 -23.32 39.03
CA ILE A 888 -16.51 -22.44 38.10
C ILE A 888 -17.28 -23.30 37.08
N HIS A 889 -18.56 -22.99 36.92
CA HIS A 889 -19.43 -23.65 35.95
C HIS A 889 -18.91 -23.43 34.51
N PRO A 890 -18.89 -24.44 33.63
CA PRO A 890 -18.39 -24.29 32.26
C PRO A 890 -19.09 -23.22 31.42
N LYS A 891 -20.38 -22.92 31.65
CA LYS A 891 -21.09 -21.77 31.04
C LYS A 891 -20.50 -20.41 31.43
N ALA A 892 -20.16 -20.24 32.70
CA ALA A 892 -19.68 -18.97 33.23
C ALA A 892 -18.15 -18.78 33.08
N GLN A 893 -17.42 -19.87 32.85
CA GLN A 893 -15.95 -19.91 32.81
C GLN A 893 -15.32 -18.76 32.02
N TYR A 894 -15.76 -18.56 30.77
CA TYR A 894 -15.19 -17.50 29.95
C TYR A 894 -15.43 -16.11 30.52
N VAL A 895 -16.67 -15.82 30.94
CA VAL A 895 -17.05 -14.47 31.41
C VAL A 895 -16.33 -14.16 32.72
N VAL A 896 -16.23 -15.15 33.63
CA VAL A 896 -15.47 -15.03 34.88
C VAL A 896 -13.99 -14.81 34.59
N HIS A 897 -13.38 -15.60 33.70
CA HIS A 897 -11.97 -15.42 33.33
C HIS A 897 -11.70 -14.04 32.73
N ALA A 898 -12.55 -13.58 31.79
CA ALA A 898 -12.40 -12.28 31.14
C ALA A 898 -12.47 -11.14 32.16
N GLN A 899 -13.39 -11.22 33.12
CA GLN A 899 -13.53 -10.21 34.15
C GLN A 899 -12.37 -10.24 35.16
N LEU A 900 -11.93 -11.43 35.59
CA LEU A 900 -10.80 -11.57 36.51
C LEU A 900 -9.48 -11.11 35.87
N ILE A 901 -9.26 -11.38 34.57
CA ILE A 901 -8.11 -10.83 33.83
C ILE A 901 -8.23 -9.31 33.70
N GLY A 902 -9.41 -8.81 33.29
CA GLY A 902 -9.62 -7.37 33.08
C GLY A 902 -9.44 -6.53 34.35
N ARG A 903 -9.67 -7.11 35.53
CA ARG A 903 -9.40 -6.50 36.84
C ARG A 903 -8.10 -6.98 37.51
N TYR A 904 -7.24 -7.71 36.79
CA TYR A 904 -5.91 -8.15 37.23
C TYR A 904 -5.87 -9.10 38.46
N PHE A 905 -6.92 -9.88 38.72
CA PHE A 905 -6.94 -10.88 39.80
C PHE A 905 -6.21 -12.20 39.43
N ILE A 906 -6.13 -12.49 38.14
CA ILE A 906 -5.46 -13.67 37.56
C ILE A 906 -4.58 -13.25 36.37
N TYR A 907 -3.55 -14.03 36.07
CA TYR A 907 -2.71 -13.83 34.90
C TYR A 907 -3.49 -14.09 33.60
N GLY A 908 -3.19 -13.28 32.58
CA GLY A 908 -3.82 -13.29 31.26
C GLY A 908 -3.25 -14.32 30.31
#